data_AF-A0A351RUP4-F1
#
_entry.id   AF-A0A351RUP4-F1
#
_cell.length_a   1.000
_cell.length_b   1.000
_cell.length_c   1.000
_cell.angle_alpha   90.00
_cell.angle_beta   90.00
_cell.angle_gamma   90.00
#
_symmetry.space_group_name_H-M   'P 1'
#
loop_
_entity.id
_entity.type
_entity.pdbx_description
1 polymer ?
#
loop_
_entity_poly.entity_id
_entity_poly.type
_entity_poly.pdbx_seq_one_letter_code
_entity_poly.pdbx_strand_id
1 'polypeptide(L)'
;MKEVIIMKDYKNILKGVCLLIAVSCSQAFAVPTNSDYDASPPFMATSVEPNVLIVLDNSGSMCDQAYASSYDPSGFTSGQYYGYFDGSKNYKYTNNGRWEETSDAMSTGTTSNPIATGSFLNWATMRRIEVAKKLLIGGKASPRSPSAGVTVKLNGETACSSSLDFSKDYDTTGENLIYPFDGNYRFTRESDDLSVSPISAGSNTFYTYPNSNVSIPAGWTATGAASAYLAVDESSTDDDSSYIQNNNTTEPVILGYNYTQAEPGGTITVTVHVTAKQTASGQARYIIGVLQIDSESVPYESNSSKIGTSYSLYSFTWESNPKTGAAWTWDEIKSIASSGNITGFGVKAADNYESRYPRVTQVYLDTSVTTPSGGPYNTIVDQGQTKAEGIIDTLGDEARFGLAFYNYGQNSSEGCSGGGCEDGGYVDNYVAFSTATNMITSIHNMTPSAWTPLAETLYEMVRFFRQDSPYYSNAPADYQTGLSYDSYYFDYPASSSNSDQYVPCAKSFILFLTDGESTQDTNIPASIKGYSTGYRFAGTTVGTTYSSNGTDYMIDVAYWARTNDMRPGSCTTTPTSFQQCLTGTQNVILYPVFMFGTGSTLLKDAAITGGFKDMNSNNLPDCSTTPAECYRDSDEDGTVESNGNDLPLTYYEGDDGYALEENITAAIRDILKRVGSGTSVSVISTSASGAGNIYQCYFLPSKTVDNNDITWLGHLLQLGVNENGELLDNAGNTLTFSFNESEGQTYITAGGTQYALTEWTGYKWDAGELLAAKEPSTRTIKTFVDADNDGVVDSGEFISFEEANKSTLKPYLRATDDTESANIINFTRGSNISGYRNRTYTDGTNQYKLGDIVYSTPTVVTSPAENYSLLYGDKTYQTFFNSNKSRDTIVYIGANDGMLHAFCAEDDGCDNGAAKGEELWNYIPYNVLPHLKWLTDTNYSHVYYV
;
A
#
# COMPACT_ATOMS: atom_id res chain seq x y z
N MET A 1 -71.99 -41.09 27.95
CA MET A 1 -71.58 -39.69 27.69
C MET A 1 -70.22 -39.31 28.33
N LYS A 2 -69.31 -40.28 28.52
CA LYS A 2 -67.93 -40.05 29.04
C LYS A 2 -66.83 -40.57 28.10
N GLU A 3 -67.17 -41.16 26.96
CA GLU A 3 -66.20 -41.72 26.01
C GLU A 3 -65.83 -40.78 24.85
N VAL A 4 -66.52 -39.65 24.68
CA VAL A 4 -66.30 -38.73 23.54
C VAL A 4 -65.30 -37.61 23.85
N ILE A 5 -64.93 -37.42 25.12
CA ILE A 5 -64.00 -36.36 25.54
C ILE A 5 -62.53 -36.82 25.48
N ILE A 6 -62.25 -38.12 25.59
CA ILE A 6 -60.87 -38.63 25.61
C ILE A 6 -60.24 -38.70 24.20
N MET A 7 -61.01 -38.91 23.13
CA MET A 7 -60.45 -39.03 21.77
C MET A 7 -60.05 -37.70 21.12
N LYS A 8 -60.54 -36.56 21.61
CA LYS A 8 -60.18 -35.23 21.07
C LYS A 8 -58.79 -34.79 21.52
N ASP A 9 -58.38 -35.21 22.72
CA ASP A 9 -57.05 -34.92 23.27
C ASP A 9 -55.95 -35.77 22.63
N TYR A 10 -56.22 -37.02 22.23
CA TYR A 10 -55.22 -37.85 21.53
C TYR A 10 -54.82 -37.27 20.16
N LYS A 11 -55.73 -36.66 19.39
CA LYS A 11 -55.37 -36.04 18.10
C LYS A 11 -54.53 -34.78 18.27
N ASN A 12 -54.73 -34.02 19.34
CA ASN A 12 -53.94 -32.82 19.63
C ASN A 12 -52.59 -33.19 20.27
N ILE A 13 -52.54 -34.24 21.08
CA ILE A 13 -51.29 -34.82 21.60
C ILE A 13 -50.48 -35.46 20.47
N LEU A 14 -51.11 -36.19 19.52
CA LEU A 14 -50.40 -36.76 18.38
C LEU A 14 -49.90 -35.68 17.41
N LYS A 15 -50.66 -34.60 17.18
CA LYS A 15 -50.19 -33.43 16.43
C LYS A 15 -49.06 -32.70 17.16
N GLY A 16 -49.15 -32.57 18.49
CA GLY A 16 -48.10 -31.99 19.33
C GLY A 16 -46.82 -32.83 19.34
N VAL A 17 -46.94 -34.16 19.41
CA VAL A 17 -45.81 -35.11 19.36
C VAL A 17 -45.21 -35.18 17.95
N CYS A 18 -46.01 -35.14 16.87
CA CYS A 18 -45.47 -35.04 15.52
C CYS A 18 -44.81 -33.68 15.25
N LEU A 19 -45.31 -32.58 15.82
CA LEU A 19 -44.66 -31.26 15.73
C LEU A 19 -43.37 -31.22 16.56
N LEU A 20 -43.36 -31.85 17.74
CA LEU A 20 -42.15 -32.00 18.57
C LEU A 20 -41.13 -32.93 17.93
N ILE A 21 -41.53 -34.01 17.25
CA ILE A 21 -40.63 -34.89 16.48
C ILE A 21 -40.13 -34.18 15.20
N ALA A 22 -40.95 -33.37 14.54
CA ALA A 22 -40.51 -32.56 13.40
C ALA A 22 -39.57 -31.42 13.81
N VAL A 23 -39.73 -30.84 15.01
CA VAL A 23 -38.85 -29.79 15.56
C VAL A 23 -37.61 -30.36 16.27
N SER A 24 -37.63 -31.62 16.73
CA SER A 24 -36.45 -32.30 17.29
C SER A 24 -35.67 -33.13 16.27
N CYS A 25 -36.21 -33.32 15.07
CA CYS A 25 -35.52 -33.92 13.91
C CYS A 25 -35.07 -32.87 12.88
N SER A 26 -35.09 -31.58 13.25
CA SER A 26 -34.26 -30.54 12.62
C SER A 26 -32.97 -30.37 13.42
N GLN A 27 -32.23 -31.46 13.62
CA GLN A 27 -30.78 -31.26 13.60
C GLN A 27 -30.49 -30.92 12.15
N ALA A 28 -30.23 -29.65 11.87
CA ALA A 28 -29.51 -29.30 10.67
C ALA A 28 -28.23 -30.15 10.73
N PHE A 29 -28.17 -31.23 9.96
CA PHE A 29 -26.89 -31.82 9.63
C PHE A 29 -26.06 -30.64 9.14
N ALA A 30 -24.96 -30.33 9.83
CA ALA A 30 -24.03 -29.34 9.36
C ALA A 30 -23.78 -29.68 7.89
N VAL A 31 -24.07 -28.73 7.00
CA VAL A 31 -23.78 -28.91 5.59
C VAL A 31 -22.28 -29.17 5.53
N PRO A 32 -21.83 -30.33 4.99
CA PRO A 32 -20.42 -30.62 4.93
C PRO A 32 -19.68 -29.45 4.26
N THR A 33 -18.69 -28.91 4.95
CA THR A 33 -17.86 -27.79 4.47
C THR A 33 -16.60 -28.33 3.79
N ASN A 34 -15.86 -27.49 3.08
CA ASN A 34 -14.64 -27.91 2.40
C ASN A 34 -13.70 -28.67 3.36
N SER A 35 -13.52 -28.12 4.57
CA SER A 35 -12.74 -28.69 5.67
C SER A 35 -13.05 -30.15 6.05
N ASP A 36 -14.25 -30.65 5.75
CA ASP A 36 -14.65 -32.02 6.08
C ASP A 36 -14.09 -33.06 5.09
N TYR A 37 -13.63 -32.63 3.91
CA TYR A 37 -13.10 -33.49 2.84
C TYR A 37 -11.68 -33.12 2.40
N ASP A 38 -11.06 -32.14 3.06
CA ASP A 38 -9.69 -31.73 2.79
C ASP A 38 -8.71 -32.88 3.00
N ALA A 39 -7.90 -33.13 1.98
CA ALA A 39 -6.83 -34.13 2.06
C ALA A 39 -5.56 -33.58 1.41
N SER A 40 -4.47 -33.50 2.16
CA SER A 40 -3.18 -33.13 1.57
C SER A 40 -2.51 -34.37 0.95
N PRO A 41 -2.09 -34.34 -0.33
CA PRO A 41 -1.30 -35.41 -0.91
C PRO A 41 -0.03 -35.64 -0.06
N PRO A 42 0.32 -36.89 0.31
CA PRO A 42 1.43 -37.20 1.21
C PRO A 42 2.82 -36.85 0.65
N PHE A 43 2.90 -36.41 -0.61
CA PHE A 43 4.13 -36.00 -1.29
C PHE A 43 4.28 -34.48 -1.41
N MET A 44 3.32 -33.69 -0.91
CA MET A 44 3.52 -32.25 -0.82
C MET A 44 4.66 -31.99 0.16
N ALA A 45 5.77 -31.41 -0.34
CA ALA A 45 6.75 -30.82 0.55
C ALA A 45 6.01 -29.76 1.38
N THR A 46 5.90 -29.99 2.69
CA THR A 46 5.40 -28.97 3.61
C THR A 46 6.31 -27.76 3.47
N SER A 47 5.81 -26.67 2.88
CA SER A 47 6.52 -25.38 2.89
C SER A 47 6.68 -24.98 4.35
N VAL A 48 7.91 -24.95 4.84
CA VAL A 48 8.23 -24.51 6.20
C VAL A 48 8.13 -23.00 6.23
N GLU A 49 7.36 -22.45 7.17
CA GLU A 49 7.24 -21.01 7.35
C GLU A 49 8.63 -20.38 7.64
N PRO A 50 9.03 -19.31 6.95
CA PRO A 50 10.32 -18.68 7.18
C PRO A 50 10.33 -17.86 8.46
N ASN A 51 11.53 -17.56 8.93
CA ASN A 51 11.80 -16.60 9.99
C ASN A 51 12.18 -15.25 9.38
N VAL A 52 11.42 -14.20 9.68
CA VAL A 52 11.65 -12.84 9.19
C VAL A 52 11.84 -11.89 10.37
N LEU A 53 13.02 -11.32 10.50
CA LEU A 53 13.30 -10.30 11.50
C LEU A 53 13.28 -8.91 10.84
N ILE A 54 12.33 -8.07 11.25
CA ILE A 54 12.28 -6.67 10.82
C ILE A 54 13.18 -5.86 11.74
N VAL A 55 14.20 -5.21 11.17
CA VAL A 55 15.04 -4.25 11.87
C VAL A 55 14.59 -2.86 11.45
N LEU A 56 14.04 -2.08 12.39
CA LEU A 56 13.52 -0.75 12.12
C LEU A 56 14.45 0.33 12.66
N ASP A 57 14.76 1.31 11.80
CA ASP A 57 15.49 2.52 12.17
C ASP A 57 14.79 3.30 13.30
N ASN A 58 15.53 3.52 14.38
CA ASN A 58 15.18 4.41 15.48
C ASN A 58 16.30 5.44 15.74
N SER A 59 17.08 5.77 14.72
CA SER A 59 18.12 6.78 14.78
C SER A 59 17.54 8.19 14.85
N GLY A 60 18.32 9.15 15.35
CA GLY A 60 17.88 10.54 15.47
C GLY A 60 17.49 11.19 14.13
N SER A 61 18.04 10.75 13.00
CA SER A 61 17.67 11.23 11.66
C SER A 61 16.23 10.92 11.28
N MET A 62 15.63 9.89 11.86
CA MET A 62 14.20 9.58 11.68
C MET A 62 13.27 10.69 12.20
N CYS A 63 13.79 11.62 13.00
CA CYS A 63 13.05 12.79 13.47
C CYS A 63 13.21 14.02 12.58
N ASP A 64 14.03 13.93 11.53
CA ASP A 64 14.13 14.96 10.51
C ASP A 64 12.87 14.96 9.61
N GLN A 65 12.71 16.04 8.86
CA GLN A 65 11.65 16.20 7.88
C GLN A 65 11.66 15.06 6.86
N ALA A 66 10.49 14.47 6.58
CA ALA A 66 10.35 13.46 5.52
C ALA A 66 10.63 14.08 4.13
N TYR A 67 10.32 15.37 3.97
CA TYR A 67 10.33 16.06 2.68
C TYR A 67 11.15 17.35 2.72
N ALA A 68 12.46 17.29 2.51
CA ALA A 68 13.35 18.44 2.68
C ALA A 68 13.33 19.45 1.51
N SER A 69 12.87 19.05 0.33
CA SER A 69 12.81 19.90 -0.86
C SER A 69 11.72 20.98 -0.76
N SER A 70 11.80 21.97 -1.64
CA SER A 70 10.67 22.88 -1.89
C SER A 70 9.41 22.09 -2.24
N TYR A 71 8.24 22.64 -1.92
CA TYR A 71 6.97 22.00 -2.24
C TYR A 71 6.81 21.89 -3.76
N ASP A 72 6.95 20.67 -4.25
CA ASP A 72 6.72 20.28 -5.63
C ASP A 72 6.06 18.89 -5.62
N PRO A 73 4.73 18.81 -5.74
CA PRO A 73 4.04 17.52 -5.79
C PRO A 73 4.29 16.77 -7.10
N SER A 74 4.74 17.43 -8.17
CA SER A 74 4.97 16.80 -9.47
C SER A 74 6.18 15.86 -9.50
N GLY A 75 7.03 15.93 -8.47
CA GLY A 75 8.14 15.01 -8.26
C GLY A 75 7.74 13.59 -7.86
N PHE A 76 6.48 13.37 -7.45
CA PHE A 76 5.99 12.06 -7.01
C PHE A 76 5.01 11.46 -8.02
N THR A 77 5.06 10.14 -8.21
CA THR A 77 4.14 9.41 -9.10
C THR A 77 2.67 9.62 -8.71
N SER A 78 2.38 9.72 -7.41
CA SER A 78 1.03 10.00 -6.89
C SER A 78 0.58 11.46 -7.10
N GLY A 79 1.50 12.37 -7.41
CA GLY A 79 1.26 13.81 -7.41
C GLY A 79 0.98 14.38 -6.02
N GLN A 80 1.30 13.66 -4.94
CA GLN A 80 0.93 14.01 -3.56
C GLN A 80 1.98 13.55 -2.55
N TYR A 81 2.13 14.34 -1.48
CA TYR A 81 2.99 13.99 -0.34
C TYR A 81 2.26 13.01 0.59
N TYR A 82 2.88 11.87 0.90
CA TYR A 82 2.36 10.89 1.86
C TYR A 82 2.52 11.39 3.31
N GLY A 83 1.58 11.05 4.19
CA GLY A 83 1.68 11.41 5.60
C GLY A 83 0.34 11.24 6.30
N TYR A 84 0.18 11.75 7.52
CA TYR A 84 -1.04 11.56 8.32
C TYR A 84 -2.29 12.12 7.64
N PHE A 85 -2.16 13.23 6.91
CA PHE A 85 -3.22 13.83 6.12
C PHE A 85 -3.40 13.05 4.81
N ASP A 86 -4.63 12.85 4.36
CA ASP A 86 -4.91 12.35 3.03
C ASP A 86 -4.58 13.45 2.01
N GLY A 87 -3.62 13.18 1.11
CA GLY A 87 -3.13 14.14 0.13
C GLY A 87 -4.21 14.73 -0.78
N SER A 88 -5.29 13.97 -0.99
CA SER A 88 -6.40 14.33 -1.88
C SER A 88 -7.48 15.22 -1.23
N LYS A 89 -7.38 15.46 0.07
CA LYS A 89 -8.43 16.12 0.88
C LYS A 89 -7.97 17.46 1.46
N ASN A 90 -8.95 18.26 1.86
CA ASN A 90 -8.71 19.50 2.61
C ASN A 90 -9.04 19.31 4.09
N TYR A 91 -8.30 20.02 4.93
CA TYR A 91 -8.40 19.95 6.37
C TYR A 91 -8.58 21.34 6.98
N LYS A 92 -9.49 21.44 7.95
CA LYS A 92 -9.70 22.63 8.77
C LYS A 92 -9.19 22.38 10.17
N TYR A 93 -8.39 23.29 10.69
CA TYR A 93 -8.03 23.26 12.11
C TYR A 93 -9.21 23.75 12.95
N THR A 94 -9.68 22.94 13.89
CA THR A 94 -10.91 23.22 14.65
C THR A 94 -10.62 23.68 16.07
N ASN A 95 -11.62 24.24 16.75
CA ASN A 95 -11.54 24.63 18.16
C ASN A 95 -11.31 23.44 19.11
N ASN A 96 -11.31 22.21 18.58
CA ASN A 96 -10.95 21.02 19.33
C ASN A 96 -9.43 20.77 19.38
N GLY A 97 -8.61 21.67 18.81
CA GLY A 97 -7.16 21.57 18.82
C GLY A 97 -6.61 20.51 17.85
N ARG A 98 -7.29 20.26 16.73
CA ARG A 98 -6.93 19.24 15.75
C ARG A 98 -7.39 19.61 14.35
N TRP A 99 -6.84 18.91 13.36
CA TRP A 99 -7.25 18.98 11.96
C TRP A 99 -8.35 17.96 11.66
N GLU A 100 -9.41 18.44 11.03
CA GLU A 100 -10.57 17.63 10.62
C GLU A 100 -10.80 17.82 9.12
N GLU A 101 -11.13 16.74 8.41
CA GLU A 101 -11.51 16.78 6.99
C GLU A 101 -12.66 17.78 6.78
N THR A 102 -12.58 18.60 5.73
CA THR A 102 -13.60 19.59 5.42
C THR A 102 -13.91 19.68 3.93
N SER A 103 -15.16 20.00 3.63
CA SER A 103 -15.61 20.43 2.30
C SER A 103 -15.85 21.94 2.23
N ASP A 104 -15.52 22.69 3.29
CA ASP A 104 -15.62 24.15 3.32
C ASP A 104 -14.71 24.74 2.22
N ALA A 105 -15.13 25.84 1.61
CA ALA A 105 -14.30 26.55 0.65
C ALA A 105 -13.04 27.10 1.36
N MET A 106 -11.86 26.95 0.75
CA MET A 106 -10.58 27.39 1.33
C MET A 106 -10.60 28.84 1.82
N SER A 107 -11.24 29.73 1.07
CA SER A 107 -11.41 31.16 1.38
C SER A 107 -12.20 31.45 2.66
N THR A 108 -12.80 30.44 3.30
CA THR A 108 -13.53 30.58 4.58
C THR A 108 -12.65 30.31 5.81
N GLY A 109 -11.39 29.89 5.61
CA GLY A 109 -10.43 29.70 6.69
C GLY A 109 -10.10 31.01 7.42
N THR A 110 -9.68 30.91 8.67
CA THR A 110 -9.24 32.06 9.49
C THR A 110 -7.89 31.76 10.12
N THR A 111 -7.23 32.73 10.76
CA THR A 111 -5.97 32.46 11.47
C THR A 111 -6.15 31.51 12.65
N SER A 112 -7.31 31.45 13.29
CA SER A 112 -7.60 30.49 14.36
C SER A 112 -8.04 29.12 13.84
N ASN A 113 -8.68 29.11 12.67
CA ASN A 113 -9.19 27.90 12.01
C ASN A 113 -8.78 27.89 10.53
N PRO A 114 -7.49 27.76 10.22
CA PRO A 114 -7.03 27.73 8.82
C PRO A 114 -7.59 26.50 8.12
N ILE A 115 -7.72 26.61 6.80
CA ILE A 115 -8.00 25.46 5.93
C ILE A 115 -6.77 25.25 5.05
N ALA A 116 -6.32 24.00 4.92
CA ALA A 116 -5.15 23.64 4.12
C ALA A 116 -5.36 22.32 3.37
N THR A 117 -4.65 22.13 2.26
CA THR A 117 -4.62 20.85 1.55
C THR A 117 -3.81 19.83 2.34
N GLY A 118 -4.26 18.58 2.35
CA GLY A 118 -3.61 17.49 3.09
C GLY A 118 -2.19 17.24 2.57
N SER A 119 -1.98 17.31 1.25
CA SER A 119 -0.65 17.17 0.67
C SER A 119 0.30 18.27 1.13
N PHE A 120 -0.16 19.52 1.24
CA PHE A 120 0.68 20.60 1.75
C PHE A 120 0.98 20.44 3.24
N LEU A 121 0.00 20.02 4.04
CA LEU A 121 0.22 19.73 5.46
C LEU A 121 1.22 18.59 5.66
N ASN A 122 1.17 17.53 4.84
CA ASN A 122 2.14 16.45 4.90
C ASN A 122 3.57 16.97 4.63
N TRP A 123 3.76 17.74 3.56
CA TRP A 123 5.03 18.39 3.28
C TRP A 123 5.47 19.29 4.45
N ALA A 124 4.58 20.13 4.98
CA ALA A 124 4.93 21.11 6.02
C ALA A 124 5.23 20.47 7.38
N THR A 125 4.66 19.29 7.69
CA THR A 125 4.65 18.78 9.08
C THR A 125 5.27 17.41 9.31
N MET A 126 5.38 16.56 8.28
CA MET A 126 5.76 15.16 8.48
C MET A 126 7.26 14.96 8.71
N ARG A 127 7.56 14.16 9.72
CA ARG A 127 8.86 13.53 9.96
C ARG A 127 8.92 12.14 9.35
N ARG A 128 10.14 11.68 9.09
CA ARG A 128 10.40 10.32 8.58
C ARG A 128 9.76 9.24 9.46
N ILE A 129 9.90 9.34 10.78
CA ILE A 129 9.28 8.39 11.72
C ILE A 129 7.75 8.39 11.67
N GLU A 130 7.09 9.53 11.45
CA GLU A 130 5.63 9.61 11.36
C GLU A 130 5.16 8.86 10.11
N VAL A 131 5.85 9.06 8.97
CA VAL A 131 5.58 8.34 7.73
C VAL A 131 5.85 6.84 7.89
N ALA A 132 6.98 6.45 8.47
CA ALA A 132 7.32 5.05 8.71
C ALA A 132 6.29 4.36 9.62
N LYS A 133 5.84 5.02 10.70
CA LYS A 133 4.76 4.49 11.55
C LYS A 133 3.43 4.42 10.80
N LYS A 134 3.10 5.40 9.95
CA LYS A 134 1.88 5.34 9.14
C LYS A 134 1.89 4.10 8.24
N LEU A 135 3.00 3.88 7.55
CA LEU A 135 3.19 2.75 6.65
C LEU A 135 3.14 1.40 7.38
N LEU A 136 3.90 1.26 8.48
CA LEU A 136 4.04 -0.04 9.15
C LEU A 136 2.84 -0.41 10.02
N ILE A 137 2.21 0.56 10.68
CA ILE A 137 1.21 0.30 11.73
C ILE A 137 -0.05 1.19 11.67
N GLY A 138 -0.22 1.97 10.60
CA GLY A 138 -1.33 2.91 10.46
C GLY A 138 -1.13 4.24 11.22
N GLY A 139 0.05 4.45 11.82
CA GLY A 139 0.43 5.67 12.50
C GLY A 139 0.26 5.61 14.02
N LYS A 140 0.59 6.70 14.71
CA LYS A 140 0.44 6.82 16.17
C LYS A 140 -1.01 7.10 16.55
N ALA A 141 -1.83 6.06 16.42
CA ALA A 141 -3.29 6.15 16.54
C ALA A 141 -3.81 6.07 17.98
N SER A 142 -4.73 6.97 18.34
CA SER A 142 -5.38 7.01 19.65
C SER A 142 -6.90 7.21 19.53
N PRO A 143 -7.74 6.21 19.90
CA PRO A 143 -7.37 4.81 20.11
C PRO A 143 -6.93 4.15 18.78
N ARG A 144 -6.17 3.05 18.81
CA ARG A 144 -5.78 2.32 17.58
C ARG A 144 -6.96 1.70 16.83
N SER A 145 -7.94 1.18 17.57
CA SER A 145 -9.13 0.54 17.00
C SER A 145 -10.38 1.33 17.35
N PRO A 146 -11.28 1.58 16.38
CA PRO A 146 -12.49 2.35 16.63
C PRO A 146 -13.39 1.56 17.57
N SER A 147 -13.69 2.16 18.73
CA SER A 147 -14.87 1.76 19.50
C SER A 147 -16.10 2.41 18.87
N ALA A 148 -17.26 1.77 18.99
CA ALA A 148 -18.51 2.36 18.49
C ALA A 148 -18.69 3.79 19.03
N GLY A 149 -18.78 4.78 18.13
CA GLY A 149 -18.94 6.19 18.50
C GLY A 149 -17.63 6.96 18.76
N VAL A 150 -16.45 6.33 18.66
CA VAL A 150 -15.15 6.98 18.92
C VAL A 150 -14.35 7.10 17.62
N THR A 151 -13.86 8.31 17.32
CA THR A 151 -12.96 8.53 16.18
C THR A 151 -11.51 8.19 16.53
N VAL A 152 -10.77 7.68 15.55
CA VAL A 152 -9.34 7.41 15.63
C VAL A 152 -8.58 8.69 15.26
N LYS A 153 -7.60 9.05 16.07
CA LYS A 153 -6.75 10.23 15.85
C LYS A 153 -5.33 9.79 15.62
N LEU A 154 -4.69 10.30 14.58
CA LEU A 154 -3.24 10.19 14.44
C LEU A 154 -2.59 11.38 15.13
N ASN A 155 -1.76 11.09 16.12
CA ASN A 155 -1.04 12.12 16.86
C ASN A 155 0.36 12.25 16.28
N GLY A 156 0.74 13.46 15.86
CA GLY A 156 2.11 13.77 15.48
C GLY A 156 3.09 13.43 16.59
N GLU A 157 4.33 13.14 16.20
CA GLU A 157 5.40 12.93 17.14
C GLU A 157 5.79 14.26 17.80
N THR A 158 5.96 14.21 19.12
CA THR A 158 6.69 15.25 19.85
C THR A 158 8.16 15.20 19.43
N ALA A 159 8.82 16.34 19.30
CA ALA A 159 10.20 16.39 18.82
C ALA A 159 11.11 15.51 19.68
N CYS A 160 11.90 14.66 19.03
CA CYS A 160 12.88 13.78 19.67
C CYS A 160 13.96 14.58 20.42
N SER A 161 14.18 15.83 19.97
CA SER A 161 14.91 16.90 20.65
C SER A 161 14.49 18.22 20.01
N SER A 162 14.45 19.33 20.75
CA SER A 162 14.17 20.66 20.19
C SER A 162 15.22 21.12 19.15
N SER A 163 16.37 20.44 19.07
CA SER A 163 17.36 20.66 18.02
C SER A 163 16.96 20.11 16.64
N LEU A 164 15.86 19.34 16.56
CA LEU A 164 15.34 18.71 15.34
C LEU A 164 14.00 19.33 14.90
N ASP A 165 13.65 20.48 15.47
CA ASP A 165 12.62 21.34 14.93
C ASP A 165 13.10 21.94 13.59
N PHE A 166 12.20 22.03 12.60
CA PHE A 166 12.56 22.49 11.25
C PHE A 166 11.62 23.57 10.76
N SER A 167 12.10 24.40 9.84
CA SER A 167 11.32 25.44 9.19
C SER A 167 11.44 25.33 7.68
N LYS A 168 10.34 25.55 6.98
CA LYS A 168 10.27 25.56 5.53
C LYS A 168 9.73 26.89 5.05
N ASP A 169 10.45 27.52 4.14
CA ASP A 169 10.07 28.77 3.52
C ASP A 169 9.43 28.47 2.16
N TYR A 170 8.21 28.95 1.93
CA TYR A 170 7.49 28.74 0.68
C TYR A 170 6.53 29.87 0.36
N ASP A 171 6.41 30.20 -0.92
CA ASP A 171 5.47 31.21 -1.42
C ASP A 171 4.21 30.53 -1.92
N THR A 172 3.12 30.69 -1.18
CA THR A 172 1.82 30.06 -1.47
C THR A 172 0.95 30.88 -2.43
N THR A 173 1.45 32.02 -2.94
CA THR A 173 0.68 33.00 -3.70
C THR A 173 -0.14 32.38 -4.83
N GLY A 174 -1.46 32.40 -4.69
CA GLY A 174 -2.39 31.95 -5.73
C GLY A 174 -2.48 30.43 -5.91
N GLU A 175 -1.81 29.65 -5.06
CA GLU A 175 -1.79 28.19 -5.13
C GLU A 175 -2.91 27.54 -4.29
N ASN A 176 -3.56 28.32 -3.43
CA ASN A 176 -4.68 27.87 -2.58
C ASN A 176 -4.33 26.62 -1.75
N LEU A 177 -3.11 26.59 -1.20
CA LEU A 177 -2.59 25.48 -0.40
C LEU A 177 -2.96 25.58 1.08
N ILE A 178 -2.97 26.81 1.62
CA ILE A 178 -3.33 27.10 3.01
C ILE A 178 -3.87 28.52 3.11
N TYR A 179 -5.05 28.69 3.71
CA TYR A 179 -5.71 29.99 3.86
C TYR A 179 -5.94 30.32 5.34
N PRO A 180 -5.68 31.57 5.79
CA PRO A 180 -5.41 32.78 5.00
C PRO A 180 -3.92 33.07 4.72
N PHE A 181 -3.03 32.08 4.84
CA PHE A 181 -1.58 32.28 4.66
C PHE A 181 -1.16 32.21 3.18
N ASP A 182 -1.66 33.15 2.38
CA ASP A 182 -1.32 33.34 0.96
C ASP A 182 -0.16 34.35 0.81
N GLY A 183 0.98 33.91 0.29
CA GLY A 183 2.21 34.71 0.17
C GLY A 183 3.47 33.99 0.66
N ASN A 184 4.53 34.76 0.90
CA ASN A 184 5.81 34.21 1.34
C ASN A 184 5.83 33.96 2.87
N TYR A 185 5.71 32.69 3.25
CA TYR A 185 5.58 32.24 4.63
C TYR A 185 6.66 31.24 5.03
N ARG A 186 7.01 31.29 6.31
CA ARG A 186 7.76 30.27 7.03
C ARG A 186 6.80 29.38 7.80
N PHE A 187 6.85 28.09 7.49
CA PHE A 187 6.15 27.00 8.15
C PHE A 187 7.12 26.32 9.10
N THR A 188 6.98 26.57 10.40
CA THR A 188 7.85 26.04 11.43
C THR A 188 7.18 24.87 12.14
N ARG A 189 7.88 23.74 12.18
CA ARG A 189 7.50 22.55 12.90
C ARG A 189 8.28 22.49 14.21
N GLU A 190 7.59 22.78 15.33
CA GLU A 190 8.14 22.73 16.70
C GLU A 190 7.42 21.63 17.50
N SER A 191 8.14 20.69 18.10
CA SER A 191 7.54 19.53 18.80
C SER A 191 6.53 18.77 17.96
N ASP A 192 5.22 18.89 18.23
CA ASP A 192 4.06 18.32 17.53
C ASP A 192 3.19 19.40 16.84
N ASP A 193 3.60 20.67 16.94
CA ASP A 193 2.87 21.83 16.44
C ASP A 193 3.45 22.39 15.12
N LEU A 194 2.56 22.98 14.32
CA LEU A 194 2.85 23.82 13.15
C LEU A 194 2.57 25.29 13.48
N SER A 195 3.56 26.15 13.23
CA SER A 195 3.43 27.61 13.31
C SER A 195 3.70 28.25 11.95
N VAL A 196 2.93 29.28 11.61
CA VAL A 196 3.02 29.97 10.31
C VAL A 196 3.35 31.44 10.55
N SER A 197 4.44 31.92 9.95
CA SER A 197 4.91 33.29 10.14
C SER A 197 5.37 33.93 8.81
N PRO A 198 5.04 35.20 8.53
CA PRO A 198 5.47 35.85 7.30
C PRO A 198 6.99 36.12 7.31
N ILE A 199 7.67 35.85 6.18
CA ILE A 199 9.14 36.03 6.07
C ILE A 199 9.52 37.50 5.89
N SER A 200 8.61 38.32 5.37
CA SER A 200 8.76 39.78 5.25
C SER A 200 7.58 40.48 5.94
N ALA A 201 7.57 40.39 7.27
CA ALA A 201 6.57 41.02 8.12
C ALA A 201 6.69 42.56 8.07
N GLY A 202 5.89 43.20 7.21
CA GLY A 202 5.64 44.62 7.28
C GLY A 202 4.13 44.85 7.25
N SER A 203 3.55 45.37 8.34
CA SER A 203 2.28 46.08 8.21
C SER A 203 2.61 47.36 7.45
N ASN A 204 2.25 47.39 6.17
CA ASN A 204 2.45 48.55 5.33
C ASN A 204 1.15 49.34 5.30
N THR A 205 1.18 50.55 5.84
CA THR A 205 0.05 51.49 5.84
C THR A 205 0.34 52.58 4.81
N PHE A 206 -0.58 52.76 3.87
CA PHE A 206 -0.44 53.71 2.77
C PHE A 206 -1.57 54.74 2.83
N TYR A 207 -1.21 55.99 3.07
CA TYR A 207 -2.17 57.10 3.13
C TYR A 207 -2.30 57.76 1.76
N THR A 208 -3.52 57.85 1.25
CA THR A 208 -3.84 58.42 -0.05
C THR A 208 -4.83 59.56 0.12
N TYR A 209 -4.40 60.76 -0.24
CA TYR A 209 -5.18 61.98 -0.09
C TYR A 209 -6.00 62.28 -1.36
N PRO A 210 -7.15 62.96 -1.22
CA PRO A 210 -7.98 63.40 -2.33
C PRO A 210 -7.22 64.24 -3.37
N ASN A 211 -7.52 64.05 -4.66
CA ASN A 211 -6.91 64.82 -5.75
C ASN A 211 -7.92 65.59 -6.62
N SER A 212 -9.21 65.31 -6.46
CA SER A 212 -10.27 65.85 -7.30
C SER A 212 -11.64 65.76 -6.62
N ASN A 213 -12.59 66.55 -7.11
CA ASN A 213 -13.98 66.45 -6.68
C ASN A 213 -14.72 65.48 -7.61
N VAL A 214 -15.38 64.46 -7.05
CA VAL A 214 -16.23 63.54 -7.82
C VAL A 214 -17.69 63.97 -7.73
N SER A 215 -18.19 64.17 -6.50
CA SER A 215 -19.55 64.65 -6.26
C SER A 215 -19.59 65.54 -5.01
N ILE A 216 -19.90 66.82 -5.21
CA ILE A 216 -20.07 67.81 -4.12
C ILE A 216 -21.49 68.35 -4.17
N PRO A 217 -22.39 67.87 -3.29
CA PRO A 217 -23.78 68.32 -3.26
C PRO A 217 -23.90 69.79 -2.88
N ALA A 218 -24.95 70.47 -3.34
CA ALA A 218 -25.20 71.89 -3.05
C ALA A 218 -25.31 72.21 -1.54
N GLY A 219 -25.66 71.21 -0.73
CA GLY A 219 -25.68 71.34 0.73
C GLY A 219 -24.30 71.31 1.38
N TRP A 220 -23.21 71.15 0.65
CA TRP A 220 -21.84 71.23 1.18
C TRP A 220 -21.12 72.46 0.63
N THR A 221 -20.43 73.19 1.52
CA THR A 221 -19.66 74.39 1.13
C THR A 221 -18.21 74.25 1.55
N ALA A 222 -17.29 74.48 0.62
CA ALA A 222 -15.87 74.63 0.89
C ALA A 222 -15.56 76.08 1.32
N THR A 223 -14.83 76.24 2.41
CA THR A 223 -14.37 77.53 2.94
C THR A 223 -12.85 77.48 3.07
N GLY A 224 -12.16 78.58 2.79
CA GLY A 224 -10.69 78.66 2.92
C GLY A 224 -9.90 78.05 1.75
N ALA A 225 -10.54 77.32 0.83
CA ALA A 225 -9.90 76.76 -0.37
C ALA A 225 -10.77 76.90 -1.63
N ALA A 226 -10.16 76.69 -2.80
CA ALA A 226 -10.81 76.83 -4.11
C ALA A 226 -11.73 75.64 -4.50
N SER A 227 -11.59 74.51 -3.81
CA SER A 227 -12.36 73.28 -4.06
C SER A 227 -12.55 72.51 -2.74
N ALA A 228 -13.49 71.56 -2.73
CA ALA A 228 -13.74 70.70 -1.58
C ALA A 228 -12.53 69.81 -1.24
N TYR A 229 -11.90 69.17 -2.23
CA TYR A 229 -10.72 68.32 -1.98
C TYR A 229 -9.54 69.10 -1.39
N LEU A 230 -9.29 70.34 -1.82
CA LEU A 230 -8.25 71.20 -1.25
C LEU A 230 -8.61 71.69 0.17
N ALA A 231 -9.90 71.80 0.48
CA ALA A 231 -10.38 72.18 1.80
C ALA A 231 -10.35 71.02 2.81
N VAL A 232 -10.03 69.79 2.38
CA VAL A 232 -9.92 68.61 3.24
C VAL A 232 -8.57 67.90 3.12
N ASP A 233 -7.56 68.61 2.64
CA ASP A 233 -6.17 68.14 2.50
C ASP A 233 -5.24 68.92 3.46
N GLU A 234 -5.72 69.23 4.66
CA GLU A 234 -4.90 69.91 5.67
C GLU A 234 -3.88 68.94 6.27
N SER A 235 -2.60 69.34 6.28
CA SER A 235 -1.46 68.53 6.77
C SER A 235 -0.89 68.99 8.12
N SER A 236 -1.42 70.06 8.73
CA SER A 236 -0.95 70.66 9.98
C SER A 236 -1.91 70.46 11.16
N THR A 237 -1.55 70.95 12.35
CA THR A 237 -2.48 71.04 13.49
C THR A 237 -3.72 71.84 13.09
N ASP A 238 -4.85 71.17 13.03
CA ASP A 238 -6.17 71.68 12.62
C ASP A 238 -6.54 73.00 13.31
N ASP A 239 -6.52 74.08 12.53
CA ASP A 239 -6.77 75.45 12.98
C ASP A 239 -8.07 76.06 12.40
N ASP A 240 -8.91 75.24 11.76
CA ASP A 240 -10.18 75.66 11.11
C ASP A 240 -9.99 76.66 9.96
N SER A 241 -8.81 76.70 9.32
CA SER A 241 -8.49 77.64 8.24
C SER A 241 -9.09 77.26 6.88
N SER A 242 -9.18 75.97 6.56
CA SER A 242 -9.89 75.43 5.41
C SER A 242 -10.73 74.21 5.77
N TYR A 243 -11.98 74.18 5.33
CA TYR A 243 -12.89 73.08 5.66
C TYR A 243 -14.04 72.97 4.67
N ILE A 244 -14.64 71.79 4.59
CA ILE A 244 -16.00 71.61 4.06
C ILE A 244 -17.01 71.60 5.21
N GLN A 245 -18.16 72.23 5.00
CA GLN A 245 -19.25 72.26 5.97
C GLN A 245 -20.54 71.75 5.34
N ASN A 246 -21.25 70.89 6.07
CA ASN A 246 -22.56 70.40 5.68
C ASN A 246 -23.66 71.38 6.13
N ASN A 247 -24.32 72.07 5.22
CA ASN A 247 -25.42 73.01 5.48
C ASN A 247 -26.79 72.34 5.26
N ASN A 248 -27.09 71.28 6.03
CA ASN A 248 -28.38 70.59 6.04
C ASN A 248 -28.64 69.69 4.82
N THR A 249 -27.77 68.69 4.59
CA THR A 249 -28.01 67.66 3.58
C THR A 249 -27.51 66.29 4.05
N THR A 250 -28.18 65.22 3.64
CA THR A 250 -27.68 63.85 3.78
C THR A 250 -26.91 63.38 2.55
N GLU A 251 -26.77 64.20 1.51
CA GLU A 251 -26.00 63.80 0.33
C GLU A 251 -24.49 63.75 0.67
N PRO A 252 -23.77 62.69 0.26
CA PRO A 252 -22.36 62.52 0.55
C PRO A 252 -21.48 63.47 -0.26
N VAL A 253 -20.39 63.94 0.33
CA VAL A 253 -19.25 64.46 -0.42
C VAL A 253 -18.39 63.29 -0.84
N ILE A 254 -18.12 63.17 -2.14
CA ILE A 254 -17.28 62.12 -2.73
C ILE A 254 -16.11 62.79 -3.45
N LEU A 255 -14.92 62.34 -3.11
CA LEU A 255 -13.66 62.87 -3.59
C LEU A 255 -12.91 61.77 -4.33
N GLY A 256 -12.25 62.16 -5.43
CA GLY A 256 -11.44 61.26 -6.24
C GLY A 256 -10.01 61.20 -5.70
N TYR A 257 -9.29 60.16 -6.11
CA TYR A 257 -7.90 59.94 -5.72
C TYR A 257 -7.13 59.19 -6.81
N ASN A 258 -5.81 59.18 -6.70
CA ASN A 258 -4.93 58.34 -7.51
C ASN A 258 -4.03 57.55 -6.56
N TYR A 259 -4.03 56.23 -6.68
CA TYR A 259 -3.11 55.38 -5.95
C TYR A 259 -1.85 55.12 -6.77
N THR A 260 -0.67 55.39 -6.20
CA THR A 260 0.63 55.23 -6.88
C THR A 260 1.70 54.59 -5.98
N GLN A 261 1.30 54.08 -4.82
CA GLN A 261 2.20 53.53 -3.81
C GLN A 261 2.48 52.04 -4.09
N ALA A 262 3.46 51.46 -3.39
CA ALA A 262 3.88 50.07 -3.58
C ALA A 262 2.79 49.08 -3.13
N GLU A 263 2.79 47.89 -3.73
CA GLU A 263 1.73 46.88 -3.60
C GLU A 263 2.25 45.62 -2.88
N PRO A 264 2.39 45.65 -1.55
CA PRO A 264 2.76 44.45 -0.79
C PRO A 264 1.62 43.43 -0.80
N GLY A 265 1.96 42.14 -0.83
CA GLY A 265 1.00 41.04 -0.68
C GLY A 265 0.48 40.93 0.77
N GLY A 266 -0.77 40.52 0.92
CA GLY A 266 -1.44 40.29 2.20
C GLY A 266 -2.90 40.76 2.22
N THR A 267 -3.56 40.68 3.38
CA THR A 267 -4.95 41.12 3.51
C THR A 267 -5.02 42.64 3.51
N ILE A 268 -5.67 43.19 2.47
CA ILE A 268 -5.88 44.63 2.31
C ILE A 268 -7.11 45.04 3.12
N THR A 269 -6.94 46.03 3.99
CA THR A 269 -8.03 46.73 4.67
C THR A 269 -8.08 48.16 4.18
N VAL A 270 -9.30 48.63 3.88
CA VAL A 270 -9.52 49.99 3.41
C VAL A 270 -10.24 50.79 4.51
N THR A 271 -9.65 51.92 4.90
CA THR A 271 -10.20 52.80 5.92
C THR A 271 -10.31 54.23 5.39
N VAL A 272 -11.49 54.83 5.52
CA VAL A 272 -11.68 56.26 5.29
C VAL A 272 -11.51 56.98 6.62
N HIS A 273 -10.51 57.86 6.69
CA HIS A 273 -10.26 58.71 7.84
C HIS A 273 -10.85 60.09 7.60
N VAL A 274 -11.53 60.63 8.61
CA VAL A 274 -12.21 61.92 8.57
C VAL A 274 -11.89 62.70 9.84
N THR A 275 -11.24 63.85 9.71
CA THR A 275 -11.06 64.80 10.82
C THR A 275 -12.24 65.77 10.83
N ALA A 276 -13.08 65.70 11.87
CA ALA A 276 -14.33 66.45 11.91
C ALA A 276 -14.68 67.03 13.29
N LYS A 277 -15.54 68.06 13.28
CA LYS A 277 -16.21 68.60 14.48
C LYS A 277 -17.61 69.09 14.15
N GLN A 278 -18.43 69.33 15.18
CA GLN A 278 -19.62 70.16 15.08
C GLN A 278 -19.32 71.61 15.45
N THR A 279 -20.05 72.55 14.84
CA THR A 279 -19.84 73.99 15.03
C THR A 279 -20.24 74.55 16.41
N ALA A 280 -21.06 73.85 17.19
CA ALA A 280 -21.39 74.23 18.58
C ALA A 280 -21.91 73.05 19.41
N SER A 281 -21.81 73.14 20.75
CA SER A 281 -22.36 72.13 21.66
C SER A 281 -23.89 72.18 21.76
N GLY A 282 -24.51 71.05 22.15
CA GLY A 282 -25.92 70.99 22.56
C GLY A 282 -26.69 69.78 22.02
N GLN A 283 -26.62 69.50 20.71
CA GLN A 283 -27.30 68.37 20.06
C GLN A 283 -26.26 67.50 19.36
N ALA A 284 -26.37 66.17 19.48
CA ALA A 284 -25.41 65.27 18.86
C ALA A 284 -25.49 65.35 17.33
N ARG A 285 -24.32 65.28 16.69
CA ARG A 285 -24.16 65.22 15.24
C ARG A 285 -23.35 63.98 14.91
N TYR A 286 -23.67 63.37 13.79
CA TYR A 286 -23.05 62.13 13.37
C TYR A 286 -22.61 62.25 11.92
N ILE A 287 -21.47 61.64 11.63
CA ILE A 287 -20.94 61.50 10.28
C ILE A 287 -20.81 60.03 9.94
N ILE A 288 -20.80 59.74 8.65
CA ILE A 288 -20.68 58.41 8.07
C ILE A 288 -19.56 58.49 7.03
N GLY A 289 -18.63 57.55 7.06
CA GLY A 289 -17.65 57.38 5.98
C GLY A 289 -18.31 56.70 4.79
N VAL A 290 -17.92 57.11 3.57
CA VAL A 290 -18.48 56.53 2.34
C VAL A 290 -17.41 56.09 1.36
N LEU A 291 -17.67 54.99 0.65
CA LEU A 291 -16.90 54.52 -0.50
C LEU A 291 -17.79 54.49 -1.74
N GLN A 292 -17.33 55.13 -2.81
CA GLN A 292 -17.92 55.04 -4.13
C GLN A 292 -17.24 53.89 -4.88
N ILE A 293 -18.01 52.86 -5.21
CA ILE A 293 -17.52 51.69 -5.95
C ILE A 293 -18.11 51.71 -7.37
N ASP A 294 -17.27 51.49 -8.37
CA ASP A 294 -17.56 51.60 -9.80
C ASP A 294 -18.37 52.88 -10.13
N SER A 295 -19.44 52.75 -10.92
CA SER A 295 -20.39 53.81 -11.24
C SER A 295 -21.74 53.62 -10.53
N GLU A 296 -21.74 53.04 -9.32
CA GLU A 296 -22.97 52.83 -8.55
C GLU A 296 -23.66 54.16 -8.21
N SER A 297 -24.99 54.19 -8.32
CA SER A 297 -25.77 55.43 -8.07
C SER A 297 -25.81 55.87 -6.62
N VAL A 298 -25.48 54.97 -5.68
CA VAL A 298 -25.45 55.22 -4.24
C VAL A 298 -24.13 54.67 -3.69
N PRO A 299 -23.33 55.45 -2.95
CA PRO A 299 -22.11 54.96 -2.35
C PRO A 299 -22.38 54.03 -1.16
N TYR A 300 -21.40 53.19 -0.82
CA TYR A 300 -21.45 52.30 0.32
C TYR A 300 -21.12 53.06 1.60
N GLU A 301 -21.99 52.92 2.61
CA GLU A 301 -21.94 53.68 3.86
C GLU A 301 -21.41 52.82 5.02
N SER A 302 -20.62 53.43 5.90
CA SER A 302 -20.21 52.82 7.16
C SER A 302 -21.27 52.97 8.27
N ASN A 303 -20.99 52.43 9.46
CA ASN A 303 -21.68 52.87 10.68
C ASN A 303 -21.42 54.36 10.96
N SER A 304 -22.39 55.02 11.62
CA SER A 304 -22.28 56.44 11.98
C SER A 304 -21.45 56.67 13.26
N SER A 305 -20.67 57.75 13.28
CA SER A 305 -19.84 58.16 14.42
C SER A 305 -20.24 59.55 14.93
N LYS A 306 -20.38 59.69 16.25
CA LYS A 306 -20.74 60.96 16.90
C LYS A 306 -19.55 61.93 16.91
N ILE A 307 -19.77 63.15 16.44
CA ILE A 307 -18.72 64.19 16.40
C ILE A 307 -18.76 65.13 17.62
N GLY A 308 -17.57 65.53 18.08
CA GLY A 308 -17.36 66.48 19.18
C GLY A 308 -17.31 67.94 18.72
N THR A 309 -17.16 68.89 19.65
CA THR A 309 -16.97 70.33 19.33
C THR A 309 -15.51 70.71 19.03
N SER A 310 -14.59 69.77 19.21
CA SER A 310 -13.19 69.89 18.83
C SER A 310 -12.93 68.93 17.67
N TYR A 311 -12.00 69.28 16.80
CA TYR A 311 -11.60 68.39 15.72
C TYR A 311 -10.98 67.11 16.29
N SER A 312 -11.38 65.98 15.74
CA SER A 312 -10.94 64.65 16.13
C SER A 312 -10.99 63.74 14.90
N LEU A 313 -10.09 62.76 14.87
CA LEU A 313 -10.02 61.78 13.80
C LEU A 313 -11.09 60.69 14.02
N TYR A 314 -11.84 60.39 12.97
CA TYR A 314 -12.82 59.31 12.92
C TYR A 314 -12.45 58.36 11.78
N SER A 315 -12.43 57.06 12.05
CA SER A 315 -12.00 56.03 11.09
C SER A 315 -13.15 55.10 10.77
N PHE A 316 -13.37 54.84 9.47
CA PHE A 316 -14.43 53.99 8.96
C PHE A 316 -13.82 52.90 8.09
N THR A 317 -13.92 51.64 8.51
CA THR A 317 -13.14 50.53 7.93
C THR A 317 -14.02 49.53 7.19
N TRP A 318 -13.52 49.08 6.03
CA TRP A 318 -14.05 47.98 5.23
C TRP A 318 -12.98 46.90 5.08
N GLU A 319 -13.19 45.75 5.73
CA GLU A 319 -12.29 44.58 5.66
C GLU A 319 -12.41 43.80 4.34
N SER A 320 -13.56 43.93 3.67
CA SER A 320 -13.86 43.32 2.38
C SER A 320 -14.52 44.34 1.46
N ASN A 321 -14.50 44.07 0.15
CA ASN A 321 -15.19 44.90 -0.82
C ASN A 321 -16.70 44.82 -0.58
N PRO A 322 -17.38 45.93 -0.21
CA PRO A 322 -18.79 45.90 0.16
C PRO A 322 -19.73 45.59 -1.02
N LYS A 323 -19.23 45.66 -2.26
CA LYS A 323 -19.98 45.29 -3.47
C LYS A 323 -19.92 43.79 -3.75
N THR A 324 -18.72 43.20 -3.69
CA THR A 324 -18.50 41.79 -4.08
C THR A 324 -18.60 40.83 -2.90
N GLY A 325 -18.39 41.32 -1.67
CA GLY A 325 -18.25 40.50 -0.46
C GLY A 325 -16.92 39.76 -0.35
N ALA A 326 -16.02 39.92 -1.34
CA ALA A 326 -14.70 39.31 -1.37
C ALA A 326 -13.63 40.21 -0.73
N ALA A 327 -12.45 39.65 -0.43
CA ALA A 327 -11.30 40.44 0.02
C ALA A 327 -10.89 41.48 -1.05
N TRP A 328 -10.39 42.62 -0.60
CA TRP A 328 -9.88 43.67 -1.47
C TRP A 328 -8.66 43.20 -2.28
N THR A 329 -8.58 43.65 -3.52
CA THR A 329 -7.43 43.45 -4.42
C THR A 329 -6.79 44.79 -4.78
N TRP A 330 -5.49 44.79 -5.10
CA TRP A 330 -4.79 46.01 -5.49
C TRP A 330 -5.35 46.65 -6.76
N ASP A 331 -5.89 45.86 -7.69
CA ASP A 331 -6.50 46.37 -8.91
C ASP A 331 -7.80 47.13 -8.64
N GLU A 332 -8.59 46.72 -7.65
CA GLU A 332 -9.77 47.46 -7.19
C GLU A 332 -9.39 48.80 -6.54
N ILE A 333 -8.30 48.84 -5.75
CA ILE A 333 -7.77 50.06 -5.13
C ILE A 333 -7.19 51.02 -6.17
N LYS A 334 -6.58 50.50 -7.24
CA LYS A 334 -6.06 51.29 -8.36
C LYS A 334 -7.14 51.72 -9.36
N SER A 335 -8.38 51.27 -9.15
CA SER A 335 -9.50 51.49 -10.06
C SER A 335 -9.28 50.92 -11.48
N ILE A 336 -8.57 49.80 -11.61
CA ILE A 336 -8.26 49.14 -12.88
C ILE A 336 -8.81 47.71 -12.99
N ALA A 337 -9.46 47.18 -11.95
CA ALA A 337 -10.14 45.90 -12.01
C ALA A 337 -11.32 45.95 -12.99
N SER A 338 -11.83 44.78 -13.38
CA SER A 338 -12.99 44.68 -14.28
C SER A 338 -14.31 45.11 -13.62
N SER A 339 -14.43 44.96 -12.31
CA SER A 339 -15.52 45.49 -11.46
C SER A 339 -15.06 45.56 -10.00
N GLY A 340 -15.79 46.28 -9.14
CA GLY A 340 -15.46 46.44 -7.73
C GLY A 340 -14.45 47.56 -7.43
N ASN A 341 -14.17 48.43 -8.40
CA ASN A 341 -13.18 49.49 -8.28
C ASN A 341 -13.62 50.58 -7.29
N ILE A 342 -12.74 51.01 -6.38
CA ILE A 342 -13.01 52.24 -5.64
C ILE A 342 -12.80 53.42 -6.62
N THR A 343 -13.83 54.20 -6.87
CA THR A 343 -13.78 55.38 -7.75
C THR A 343 -13.85 56.70 -6.98
N GLY A 344 -14.09 56.63 -5.67
CA GLY A 344 -13.99 57.77 -4.77
C GLY A 344 -14.28 57.39 -3.32
N PHE A 345 -13.96 58.30 -2.40
CA PHE A 345 -14.25 58.15 -0.98
C PHE A 345 -14.68 59.49 -0.39
N GLY A 346 -15.29 59.47 0.78
CA GLY A 346 -15.60 60.71 1.46
C GLY A 346 -16.45 60.57 2.70
N VAL A 347 -17.31 61.56 2.92
CA VAL A 347 -18.07 61.72 4.16
C VAL A 347 -19.49 62.19 3.90
N LYS A 348 -20.41 61.70 4.71
CA LYS A 348 -21.82 62.05 4.74
C LYS A 348 -22.24 62.47 6.15
N ALA A 349 -23.20 63.40 6.26
CA ALA A 349 -23.90 63.64 7.51
C ALA A 349 -25.00 62.58 7.70
N ALA A 350 -25.14 62.03 8.91
CA ALA A 350 -26.11 60.96 9.14
C ALA A 350 -27.58 61.42 9.01
N ASP A 351 -27.83 62.73 9.13
CA ASP A 351 -29.16 63.33 9.06
C ASP A 351 -29.10 64.76 8.50
N ASN A 352 -30.27 65.28 8.12
CA ASN A 352 -30.46 66.70 7.80
C ASN A 352 -30.41 67.54 9.08
N TYR A 353 -29.30 68.26 9.29
CA TYR A 353 -29.12 69.13 10.46
C TYR A 353 -29.52 70.58 10.15
N GLU A 354 -30.51 71.13 10.86
CA GLU A 354 -30.93 72.54 10.66
C GLU A 354 -29.93 73.57 11.23
N SER A 355 -29.04 73.16 12.14
CA SER A 355 -28.00 74.00 12.74
C SER A 355 -26.91 73.15 13.40
N ARG A 356 -25.79 73.77 13.79
CA ARG A 356 -24.65 73.10 14.43
C ARG A 356 -24.02 72.04 13.52
N TYR A 357 -23.74 72.46 12.31
CA TYR A 357 -23.28 71.64 11.19
C TYR A 357 -21.96 70.91 11.45
N PRO A 358 -21.78 69.69 10.89
CA PRO A 358 -20.48 69.06 10.72
C PRO A 358 -19.54 69.91 9.86
N ARG A 359 -18.30 70.04 10.32
CA ARG A 359 -17.15 70.55 9.57
C ARG A 359 -16.08 69.48 9.46
N VAL A 360 -15.43 69.44 8.32
CA VAL A 360 -14.39 68.47 8.00
C VAL A 360 -13.21 69.20 7.38
N THR A 361 -12.03 68.95 7.92
CA THR A 361 -10.75 69.59 7.57
C THR A 361 -9.77 68.60 6.95
N GLN A 362 -10.01 67.31 7.15
CA GLN A 362 -9.19 66.26 6.56
C GLN A 362 -10.05 65.06 6.17
N VAL A 363 -9.86 64.55 4.96
CA VAL A 363 -10.38 63.26 4.52
C VAL A 363 -9.28 62.55 3.74
N TYR A 364 -8.94 61.31 4.11
CA TYR A 364 -7.97 60.51 3.35
C TYR A 364 -8.30 59.02 3.43
N LEU A 365 -7.84 58.29 2.42
CA LEU A 365 -7.94 56.84 2.35
C LEU A 365 -6.68 56.23 2.95
N ASP A 366 -6.84 55.29 3.85
CA ASP A 366 -5.80 54.44 4.39
C ASP A 366 -6.01 53.04 3.81
N THR A 367 -4.99 52.54 3.13
CA THR A 367 -4.93 51.13 2.73
C THR A 367 -3.83 50.48 3.54
N SER A 368 -4.21 49.57 4.45
CA SER A 368 -3.27 48.83 5.28
C SER A 368 -3.21 47.38 4.84
N VAL A 369 -2.01 46.84 4.69
CA VAL A 369 -1.79 45.42 4.46
C VAL A 369 -1.35 44.77 5.75
N THR A 370 -2.10 43.76 6.20
CA THR A 370 -1.68 42.87 7.28
C THR A 370 -1.38 41.50 6.73
N THR A 371 -0.17 41.00 6.99
CA THR A 371 0.21 39.60 6.72
C THR A 371 -0.08 38.79 7.98
N PRO A 372 -1.11 37.92 7.99
CA PRO A 372 -1.48 37.17 9.18
C PRO A 372 -0.38 36.18 9.60
N SER A 373 -0.20 35.97 10.91
CA SER A 373 0.54 34.83 11.45
C SER A 373 -0.43 33.83 12.11
N GLY A 374 -0.01 32.58 12.25
CA GLY A 374 -0.85 31.49 12.74
C GLY A 374 -0.11 30.48 13.62
N GLY A 375 -0.89 29.74 14.40
CA GLY A 375 -0.43 28.64 15.24
C GLY A 375 -0.15 29.04 16.71
N PRO A 376 0.35 28.10 17.52
CA PRO A 376 0.67 26.72 17.16
C PRO A 376 -0.57 25.88 16.83
N TYR A 377 -0.49 25.06 15.78
CA TYR A 377 -1.51 24.09 15.39
C TYR A 377 -0.98 22.68 15.61
N ASN A 378 -1.52 21.96 16.59
CA ASN A 378 -1.15 20.57 16.83
C ASN A 378 -1.39 19.68 15.60
N THR A 379 -0.41 18.85 15.28
CA THR A 379 -0.45 17.87 14.20
C THR A 379 -1.25 16.64 14.64
N ILE A 380 -2.52 16.86 14.98
CA ILE A 380 -3.47 15.81 15.33
C ILE A 380 -4.49 15.73 14.19
N VAL A 381 -4.63 14.56 13.58
CA VAL A 381 -5.53 14.35 12.44
C VAL A 381 -6.64 13.40 12.84
N ASP A 382 -7.90 13.83 12.69
CA ASP A 382 -9.06 12.96 12.86
C ASP A 382 -9.26 12.08 11.60
N GLN A 383 -9.17 10.76 11.76
CA GLN A 383 -9.39 9.79 10.68
C GLN A 383 -10.84 9.25 10.63
N GLY A 384 -11.73 9.82 11.43
CA GLY A 384 -13.09 9.31 11.59
C GLY A 384 -13.12 7.96 12.31
N GLN A 385 -14.13 7.15 12.04
CA GLN A 385 -14.32 5.83 12.66
C GLN A 385 -13.64 4.71 11.86
N THR A 386 -12.40 4.95 11.45
CA THR A 386 -11.60 4.04 10.63
C THR A 386 -10.50 3.43 11.50
N LYS A 387 -10.23 2.14 11.37
CA LYS A 387 -9.11 1.49 12.07
C LYS A 387 -7.79 1.99 11.48
N ALA A 388 -6.82 2.27 12.35
CA ALA A 388 -5.45 2.53 11.92
C ALA A 388 -4.76 1.19 11.68
N GLU A 389 -4.54 0.88 10.41
CA GLU A 389 -3.88 -0.34 9.95
C GLU A 389 -2.68 0.03 9.06
N GLY A 390 -1.61 -0.75 9.17
CA GLY A 390 -0.47 -0.68 8.27
C GLY A 390 -0.04 -2.07 7.81
N ILE A 391 1.14 -2.15 7.19
CA ILE A 391 1.66 -3.42 6.64
C ILE A 391 1.65 -4.55 7.68
N ILE A 392 2.02 -4.26 8.93
CA ILE A 392 2.10 -5.29 9.99
C ILE A 392 0.72 -5.87 10.35
N ASP A 393 -0.36 -5.09 10.22
CA ASP A 393 -1.72 -5.61 10.44
C ASP A 393 -2.15 -6.60 9.33
N THR A 394 -1.47 -6.58 8.18
CA THR A 394 -1.75 -7.45 7.01
C THR A 394 -0.82 -8.66 6.90
N LEU A 395 0.21 -8.75 7.74
CA LEU A 395 1.10 -9.91 7.78
C LEU A 395 0.31 -11.11 8.31
N GLY A 396 0.11 -12.12 7.46
CA GLY A 396 -0.50 -13.39 7.85
C GLY A 396 0.49 -14.37 8.45
N ASP A 397 0.02 -15.59 8.70
CA ASP A 397 0.83 -16.67 9.29
C ASP A 397 1.71 -17.39 8.24
N GLU A 398 1.86 -16.83 7.02
CA GLU A 398 2.74 -17.37 5.97
C GLU A 398 4.23 -17.24 6.32
N ALA A 399 4.56 -16.42 7.33
CA ALA A 399 5.90 -16.26 7.89
C ALA A 399 5.85 -15.97 9.40
N ARG A 400 6.95 -16.29 10.09
CA ARG A 400 7.16 -15.94 11.50
C ARG A 400 7.90 -14.62 11.57
N PHE A 401 7.35 -13.64 12.27
CA PHE A 401 7.89 -12.29 12.32
C PHE A 401 8.50 -11.94 13.68
N GLY A 402 9.59 -11.19 13.67
CA GLY A 402 10.19 -10.53 14.82
C GLY A 402 10.46 -9.05 14.54
N LEU A 403 10.77 -8.28 15.58
CA LEU A 403 11.12 -6.87 15.51
C LEU A 403 12.37 -6.57 16.33
N ALA A 404 13.28 -5.81 15.74
CA ALA A 404 14.47 -5.28 16.37
C ALA A 404 14.66 -3.79 16.04
N PHE A 405 15.44 -3.11 16.87
CA PHE A 405 15.80 -1.70 16.72
C PHE A 405 17.30 -1.52 16.91
N TYR A 406 17.83 -0.36 16.52
CA TYR A 406 19.21 -0.01 16.86
C TYR A 406 19.32 0.28 18.35
N ASN A 407 20.47 -0.03 18.91
CA ASN A 407 20.84 0.25 20.28
C ASN A 407 21.96 1.29 20.29
N TYR A 408 21.92 2.20 21.25
CA TYR A 408 23.04 3.10 21.51
C TYR A 408 23.18 3.40 23.00
N GLY A 409 24.41 3.33 23.48
CA GLY A 409 24.75 3.57 24.86
C GLY A 409 25.37 4.93 25.10
N GLN A 410 24.92 5.61 26.15
CA GLN A 410 25.31 7.00 26.44
C GLN A 410 26.80 7.22 26.76
N ASN A 411 27.65 6.19 26.73
CA ASN A 411 29.07 6.25 27.08
C ASN A 411 29.99 6.14 25.85
N SER A 412 29.96 7.22 25.07
CA SER A 412 30.78 7.58 23.89
C SER A 412 32.30 7.41 24.01
N SER A 413 32.81 6.20 24.18
CA SER A 413 34.22 5.91 23.91
C SER A 413 34.37 4.53 23.26
N GLU A 414 34.38 4.53 21.93
CA GLU A 414 34.83 3.45 21.06
C GLU A 414 36.05 2.73 21.67
N GLY A 415 35.97 1.41 21.88
CA GLY A 415 37.08 0.61 22.44
C GLY A 415 36.75 -0.23 23.67
N CYS A 416 35.56 -0.81 23.74
CA CYS A 416 35.15 -1.63 24.88
C CYS A 416 35.72 -3.05 24.87
N SER A 417 36.95 -3.21 25.33
CA SER A 417 37.43 -4.52 25.77
C SER A 417 36.91 -4.83 27.18
N GLY A 418 35.75 -5.52 27.28
CA GLY A 418 35.34 -6.12 28.57
C GLY A 418 33.86 -6.17 28.97
N GLY A 419 32.89 -6.04 28.06
CA GLY A 419 31.45 -6.20 28.37
C GLY A 419 30.85 -5.02 29.13
N GLY A 420 29.80 -4.40 28.58
CA GLY A 420 29.14 -3.22 29.14
C GLY A 420 28.92 -2.08 28.15
N CYS A 421 28.85 -2.34 26.84
CA CYS A 421 28.76 -1.29 25.81
C CYS A 421 27.51 -1.48 24.98
N GLU A 422 26.71 -0.41 24.94
CA GLU A 422 25.38 -0.40 24.34
C GLU A 422 25.48 -0.08 22.84
N ASP A 423 26.21 -0.93 22.12
CA ASP A 423 26.45 -0.83 20.67
C ASP A 423 25.56 -1.82 19.90
N GLY A 424 25.38 -1.61 18.60
CA GLY A 424 24.61 -2.52 17.73
C GLY A 424 23.10 -2.38 17.82
N GLY A 425 22.39 -3.47 18.14
CA GLY A 425 20.93 -3.53 18.09
C GLY A 425 20.34 -4.56 19.03
N TYR A 426 19.06 -4.39 19.37
CA TYR A 426 18.36 -5.27 20.31
C TYR A 426 17.07 -5.84 19.72
N VAL A 427 16.70 -7.04 20.15
CA VAL A 427 15.47 -7.73 19.73
C VAL A 427 14.36 -7.35 20.70
N ASP A 428 13.38 -6.60 20.20
CA ASP A 428 12.22 -6.15 20.98
C ASP A 428 11.10 -7.20 20.97
N ASN A 429 10.85 -7.80 19.81
CA ASN A 429 9.96 -8.94 19.65
C ASN A 429 10.69 -10.10 18.98
N TYR A 430 10.76 -11.24 19.67
CA TYR A 430 11.34 -12.46 19.13
C TYR A 430 10.55 -12.98 17.94
N VAL A 431 11.24 -13.67 17.02
CA VAL A 431 10.62 -14.30 15.86
C VAL A 431 9.71 -15.43 16.33
N ALA A 432 8.40 -15.25 16.17
CA ALA A 432 7.39 -16.24 16.54
C ALA A 432 6.10 -16.08 15.71
N PHE A 433 5.16 -17.01 15.91
CA PHE A 433 3.83 -16.92 15.30
C PHE A 433 2.99 -15.82 15.96
N SER A 434 2.16 -15.14 15.16
CA SER A 434 1.16 -14.18 15.64
C SER A 434 1.71 -13.01 16.51
N THR A 435 2.96 -12.59 16.30
CA THR A 435 3.65 -11.53 17.06
C THR A 435 3.23 -10.10 16.67
N ALA A 436 2.46 -9.94 15.59
CA ALA A 436 2.09 -8.65 15.01
C ALA A 436 1.52 -7.65 16.05
N THR A 437 0.69 -8.12 16.98
CA THR A 437 0.07 -7.24 18.01
C THR A 437 1.12 -6.57 18.91
N ASN A 438 2.14 -7.31 19.33
CA ASN A 438 3.20 -6.78 20.19
C ASN A 438 4.12 -5.87 19.38
N MET A 439 4.49 -6.27 18.17
CA MET A 439 5.29 -5.44 17.25
C MET A 439 4.65 -4.08 17.02
N ILE A 440 3.33 -4.05 16.77
CA ILE A 440 2.64 -2.78 16.55
C ILE A 440 2.70 -1.90 17.81
N THR A 441 2.54 -2.50 18.99
CA THR A 441 2.63 -1.77 20.27
C THR A 441 4.04 -1.19 20.47
N SER A 442 5.07 -1.95 20.13
CA SER A 442 6.46 -1.51 20.22
C SER A 442 6.76 -0.37 19.26
N ILE A 443 6.38 -0.48 17.99
CA ILE A 443 6.57 0.57 16.98
C ILE A 443 5.78 1.83 17.37
N HIS A 444 4.55 1.68 17.89
CA HIS A 444 3.75 2.81 18.36
C HIS A 444 4.49 3.62 19.43
N ASN A 445 5.10 2.94 20.41
CA ASN A 445 5.76 3.55 21.56
C ASN A 445 7.22 3.96 21.31
N MET A 446 7.86 3.43 20.27
CA MET A 446 9.26 3.73 19.95
C MET A 446 9.45 5.24 19.66
N THR A 447 10.49 5.83 20.25
CA THR A 447 10.92 7.21 19.97
C THR A 447 12.35 7.16 19.44
N PRO A 448 12.63 7.74 18.25
CA PRO A 448 13.97 7.68 17.71
C PRO A 448 14.96 8.52 18.52
N SER A 449 16.14 7.97 18.77
CA SER A 449 17.19 8.59 19.59
C SER A 449 18.58 8.01 19.39
N ALA A 450 18.71 6.91 18.64
CA ALA A 450 19.98 6.21 18.44
C ALA A 450 20.83 6.86 17.33
N TRP A 451 22.02 6.30 17.11
CA TRP A 451 22.76 6.48 15.86
C TRP A 451 22.32 5.41 14.83
N THR A 452 23.02 5.32 13.70
CA THR A 452 22.74 4.36 12.62
C THR A 452 23.85 3.29 12.52
N PRO A 453 24.08 2.45 13.55
CA PRO A 453 25.17 1.48 13.60
C PRO A 453 24.85 0.23 12.77
N LEU A 454 24.84 0.38 11.43
CA LEU A 454 24.32 -0.62 10.50
C LEU A 454 25.01 -1.99 10.62
N ALA A 455 26.34 -2.03 10.62
CA ALA A 455 27.08 -3.29 10.66
C ALA A 455 27.03 -3.95 12.04
N GLU A 456 27.15 -3.17 13.12
CA GLU A 456 27.03 -3.67 14.49
C GLU A 456 25.62 -4.24 14.75
N THR A 457 24.57 -3.56 14.30
CA THR A 457 23.18 -4.04 14.40
C THR A 457 23.03 -5.35 13.63
N LEU A 458 23.42 -5.38 12.36
CA LEU A 458 23.30 -6.57 11.54
C LEU A 458 24.07 -7.75 12.16
N TYR A 459 25.24 -7.48 12.75
CA TYR A 459 26.04 -8.49 13.42
C TYR A 459 25.33 -9.12 14.62
N GLU A 460 24.69 -8.32 15.49
CA GLU A 460 23.87 -8.85 16.59
C GLU A 460 22.66 -9.63 16.09
N MET A 461 21.96 -9.12 15.07
CA MET A 461 20.77 -9.79 14.54
C MET A 461 21.09 -11.15 13.92
N VAL A 462 22.25 -11.28 13.26
CA VAL A 462 22.73 -12.57 12.75
C VAL A 462 23.12 -13.51 13.89
N ARG A 463 23.70 -12.98 14.98
CA ARG A 463 24.05 -13.77 16.17
C ARG A 463 22.83 -14.21 16.97
N PHE A 464 21.75 -13.44 16.95
CA PHE A 464 20.45 -13.85 17.45
C PHE A 464 19.93 -15.12 16.74
N PHE A 465 19.99 -15.19 15.41
CA PHE A 465 19.65 -16.42 14.68
C PHE A 465 20.57 -17.59 15.05
N ARG A 466 21.86 -17.34 15.25
CA ARG A 466 22.84 -18.35 15.71
C ARG A 466 22.67 -18.77 17.17
N GLN A 467 21.83 -18.08 17.94
CA GLN A 467 21.71 -18.21 19.40
C GLN A 467 23.06 -18.05 20.13
N ASP A 468 23.97 -17.26 19.58
CA ASP A 468 25.18 -16.83 20.27
C ASP A 468 24.79 -15.74 21.28
N SER A 469 25.31 -15.75 22.51
CA SER A 469 25.03 -14.68 23.49
C SER A 469 25.42 -13.30 22.95
N PRO A 470 24.66 -12.22 23.19
CA PRO A 470 24.94 -10.87 22.66
C PRO A 470 26.42 -10.47 22.77
N TYR A 471 26.99 -9.92 21.70
CA TYR A 471 28.41 -9.60 21.60
C TYR A 471 28.67 -8.28 22.33
N TYR A 472 27.80 -7.31 22.08
CA TYR A 472 27.65 -6.09 22.86
C TYR A 472 26.81 -6.44 24.10
N SER A 473 27.49 -6.51 25.24
CA SER A 473 26.87 -6.95 26.49
C SER A 473 26.33 -5.75 27.26
N ASN A 474 25.00 -5.68 27.44
CA ASN A 474 24.32 -4.70 28.28
C ASN A 474 23.40 -5.37 29.30
N ALA A 475 22.99 -4.61 30.32
CA ALA A 475 22.00 -5.02 31.30
C ALA A 475 20.79 -4.06 31.22
N PRO A 476 19.62 -4.49 30.70
CA PRO A 476 19.29 -5.85 30.23
C PRO A 476 20.02 -6.21 28.92
N ALA A 477 20.14 -7.52 28.66
CA ALA A 477 20.78 -8.03 27.45
C ALA A 477 19.95 -7.71 26.21
N ASP A 478 20.62 -7.40 25.10
CA ASP A 478 20.00 -7.02 23.82
C ASP A 478 19.08 -8.11 23.25
N TYR A 479 19.38 -9.37 23.56
CA TYR A 479 18.47 -10.50 23.41
C TYR A 479 18.89 -11.66 24.33
N GLN A 480 17.98 -12.61 24.51
CA GLN A 480 18.17 -13.83 25.29
C GLN A 480 18.35 -15.02 24.37
N THR A 481 19.10 -16.02 24.84
CA THR A 481 19.34 -17.28 24.13
C THR A 481 18.68 -18.44 24.85
N GLY A 482 18.28 -19.48 24.12
CA GLY A 482 17.66 -20.68 24.66
C GLY A 482 16.36 -21.01 23.94
N LEU A 483 15.78 -22.18 24.21
CA LEU A 483 14.67 -22.72 23.42
C LEU A 483 13.51 -21.75 23.20
N SER A 484 13.07 -21.03 24.23
CA SER A 484 11.96 -20.06 24.15
C SER A 484 12.27 -18.78 23.36
N TYR A 485 13.52 -18.61 22.91
CA TYR A 485 14.01 -17.45 22.17
C TYR A 485 14.69 -17.87 20.85
N ASP A 486 14.69 -19.17 20.55
CA ASP A 486 15.36 -19.73 19.38
C ASP A 486 14.46 -19.61 18.16
N SER A 487 14.91 -18.83 17.18
CA SER A 487 14.22 -18.67 15.89
C SER A 487 14.00 -19.99 15.15
N TYR A 488 14.77 -21.05 15.41
CA TYR A 488 14.57 -22.36 14.78
C TYR A 488 13.74 -23.31 15.64
N TYR A 489 13.35 -22.91 16.85
CA TYR A 489 12.39 -23.64 17.66
C TYR A 489 10.99 -23.07 17.40
N PHE A 490 10.12 -23.91 16.86
CA PHE A 490 8.76 -23.52 16.47
C PHE A 490 7.83 -23.84 17.63
N ASP A 491 7.51 -22.81 18.42
CA ASP A 491 6.43 -22.81 19.40
C ASP A 491 5.10 -22.59 18.67
N TYR A 492 4.43 -23.66 18.27
CA TYR A 492 3.21 -23.56 17.47
C TYR A 492 2.06 -23.00 18.31
N PRO A 493 1.17 -22.18 17.72
CA PRO A 493 0.00 -21.68 18.43
C PRO A 493 -0.91 -22.84 18.82
N ALA A 494 -1.66 -22.69 19.92
CA ALA A 494 -2.57 -23.74 20.43
C ALA A 494 -3.67 -24.17 19.43
N SER A 495 -3.89 -23.38 18.38
CA SER A 495 -4.77 -23.69 17.24
C SER A 495 -4.16 -24.67 16.23
N SER A 496 -2.84 -24.88 16.26
CA SER A 496 -2.12 -25.80 15.39
C SER A 496 -2.25 -27.25 15.85
N SER A 497 -2.28 -28.18 14.90
CA SER A 497 -2.17 -29.62 15.16
C SER A 497 -0.73 -30.10 15.35
N ASN A 498 0.26 -29.24 15.06
CA ASN A 498 1.68 -29.55 15.20
C ASN A 498 2.14 -29.35 16.65
N SER A 499 2.99 -30.26 17.12
CA SER A 499 3.69 -30.09 18.40
C SER A 499 4.93 -29.23 18.24
N ASP A 500 5.27 -28.47 19.28
CA ASP A 500 6.50 -27.68 19.32
C ASP A 500 7.72 -28.53 18.99
N GLN A 501 8.53 -28.05 18.04
CA GLN A 501 9.66 -28.80 17.53
C GLN A 501 10.72 -27.88 16.96
N TYR A 502 11.92 -28.44 16.82
CA TYR A 502 13.02 -27.77 16.18
C TYR A 502 12.94 -27.94 14.65
N VAL A 503 13.04 -26.84 13.90
CA VAL A 503 12.90 -26.79 12.44
C VAL A 503 14.16 -26.17 11.82
N PRO A 504 15.27 -26.92 11.66
CA PRO A 504 16.55 -26.37 11.22
C PRO A 504 16.58 -25.92 9.75
N CYS A 505 15.59 -26.33 8.95
CA CYS A 505 15.45 -25.97 7.55
C CYS A 505 14.67 -24.68 7.31
N ALA A 506 14.08 -24.07 8.35
CA ALA A 506 13.36 -22.81 8.23
C ALA A 506 14.30 -21.69 7.77
N LYS A 507 14.04 -21.11 6.59
CA LYS A 507 14.89 -20.04 6.02
C LYS A 507 14.80 -18.79 6.89
N SER A 508 15.91 -18.06 7.02
CA SER A 508 16.02 -16.89 7.88
C SER A 508 16.32 -15.63 7.07
N PHE A 509 15.56 -14.57 7.32
CA PHE A 509 15.60 -13.31 6.60
C PHE A 509 15.69 -12.13 7.56
N ILE A 510 16.43 -11.10 7.17
CA ILE A 510 16.45 -9.80 7.85
C ILE A 510 15.94 -8.75 6.87
N LEU A 511 14.78 -8.14 7.19
CA LEU A 511 14.26 -6.96 6.51
C LEU A 511 14.78 -5.73 7.25
N PHE A 512 15.79 -5.07 6.68
CA PHE A 512 16.56 -4.01 7.33
C PHE A 512 16.11 -2.64 6.80
N LEU A 513 15.29 -1.93 7.57
CA LEU A 513 14.75 -0.63 7.20
C LEU A 513 15.64 0.47 7.80
N THR A 514 16.24 1.34 6.97
CA THR A 514 17.10 2.44 7.42
C THR A 514 16.87 3.73 6.62
N ASP A 515 17.00 4.91 7.26
CA ASP A 515 16.82 6.22 6.60
C ASP A 515 18.12 6.91 6.15
N GLY A 516 19.24 6.22 6.28
CA GLY A 516 20.55 6.81 6.05
C GLY A 516 21.69 5.81 5.92
N GLU A 517 22.86 6.39 5.64
CA GLU A 517 24.13 5.67 5.66
C GLU A 517 24.60 5.42 7.10
N SER A 518 25.57 4.52 7.23
CA SER A 518 26.16 4.13 8.52
C SER A 518 26.67 5.34 9.33
N THR A 519 26.42 5.35 10.64
CA THR A 519 27.01 6.28 11.63
C THR A 519 27.29 5.55 12.95
N GLN A 520 28.39 5.89 13.63
CA GLN A 520 28.87 5.22 14.85
C GLN A 520 28.96 3.69 14.70
N ASP A 521 29.73 3.22 13.70
CA ASP A 521 29.70 1.81 13.28
C ASP A 521 31.11 1.26 13.10
N THR A 522 31.87 1.12 14.19
CA THR A 522 33.30 0.78 14.13
C THR A 522 33.67 -0.49 14.90
N ASN A 523 32.79 -0.97 15.76
CA ASN A 523 33.05 -1.97 16.81
C ASN A 523 32.76 -3.43 16.38
N ILE A 524 32.94 -3.75 15.10
CA ILE A 524 32.77 -5.11 14.58
C ILE A 524 34.08 -5.92 14.81
N PRO A 525 34.02 -7.26 15.00
CA PRO A 525 35.22 -8.06 15.19
C PRO A 525 36.21 -7.97 14.03
N ALA A 526 37.51 -7.98 14.33
CA ALA A 526 38.58 -7.88 13.33
C ALA A 526 38.55 -9.00 12.27
N SER A 527 37.96 -10.16 12.59
CA SER A 527 37.80 -11.27 11.63
C SER A 527 36.72 -11.01 10.57
N ILE A 528 35.83 -10.05 10.81
CA ILE A 528 34.76 -9.67 9.87
C ILE A 528 35.19 -8.48 9.02
N LYS A 529 36.06 -7.58 9.51
CA LYS A 529 36.51 -6.41 8.73
C LYS A 529 37.20 -6.85 7.43
N GLY A 530 36.66 -6.45 6.29
CA GLY A 530 37.14 -6.84 4.96
C GLY A 530 36.78 -8.27 4.55
N TYR A 531 35.81 -8.93 5.18
CA TYR A 531 35.35 -10.26 4.78
C TYR A 531 34.88 -10.30 3.31
N SER A 532 34.39 -9.18 2.78
CA SER A 532 33.89 -9.01 1.41
C SER A 532 34.92 -8.40 0.43
N THR A 533 36.23 -8.36 0.73
CA THR A 533 37.27 -7.58 0.00
C THR A 533 37.40 -7.84 -1.53
N GLY A 534 36.63 -8.75 -2.13
CA GLY A 534 36.55 -8.96 -3.59
C GLY A 534 35.18 -8.72 -4.23
N TYR A 535 34.16 -8.35 -3.45
CA TYR A 535 32.76 -8.40 -3.86
C TYR A 535 32.06 -7.05 -3.63
N ARG A 536 32.47 -6.03 -4.40
CA ARG A 536 31.92 -4.67 -4.37
C ARG A 536 31.48 -4.27 -5.78
N PHE A 537 30.20 -4.41 -6.07
CA PHE A 537 29.63 -4.30 -7.41
C PHE A 537 28.81 -3.02 -7.61
N ALA A 538 28.28 -2.44 -6.53
CA ALA A 538 27.56 -1.16 -6.55
C ALA A 538 28.50 0.06 -6.38
N GLY A 539 29.79 -0.16 -6.17
CA GLY A 539 30.84 0.87 -6.20
C GLY A 539 31.37 1.32 -4.83
N THR A 540 30.97 0.69 -3.73
CA THR A 540 31.50 1.02 -2.40
C THR A 540 32.94 0.52 -2.28
N THR A 541 33.89 1.44 -2.14
CA THR A 541 35.31 1.07 -1.98
C THR A 541 35.55 0.45 -0.59
N VAL A 542 36.39 -0.58 -0.51
CA VAL A 542 36.74 -1.22 0.77
C VAL A 542 37.36 -0.20 1.73
N GLY A 543 36.83 -0.11 2.95
CA GLY A 543 37.27 0.83 3.98
C GLY A 543 36.71 2.24 3.80
N THR A 544 35.62 2.40 3.03
CA THR A 544 34.90 3.68 2.94
C THR A 544 34.38 4.07 4.32
N THR A 545 34.61 5.32 4.70
CA THR A 545 34.07 5.90 5.95
C THR A 545 32.99 6.92 5.62
N TYR A 546 31.96 6.95 6.44
CA TYR A 546 30.82 7.87 6.34
C TYR A 546 30.91 8.93 7.45
N SER A 547 29.92 9.83 7.50
CA SER A 547 29.85 10.85 8.56
C SER A 547 29.79 10.22 9.96
N SER A 548 30.23 10.96 10.97
CA SER A 548 30.08 10.56 12.38
C SER A 548 30.57 9.12 12.68
N ASN A 549 31.76 8.76 12.21
CA ASN A 549 32.39 7.44 12.40
C ASN A 549 31.60 6.26 11.78
N GLY A 550 30.84 6.49 10.71
CA GLY A 550 30.23 5.41 9.94
C GLY A 550 31.24 4.66 9.07
N THR A 551 30.94 3.41 8.71
CA THR A 551 31.84 2.53 7.94
C THR A 551 31.09 1.68 6.91
N ASP A 552 31.85 0.99 6.06
CA ASP A 552 31.34 0.07 5.05
C ASP A 552 31.20 -1.38 5.54
N TYR A 553 31.39 -1.64 6.83
CA TYR A 553 31.48 -2.99 7.38
C TYR A 553 30.18 -3.79 7.28
N MET A 554 29.03 -3.15 7.03
CA MET A 554 27.75 -3.84 6.84
C MET A 554 27.84 -4.84 5.68
N ILE A 555 28.58 -4.50 4.62
CA ILE A 555 28.80 -5.37 3.46
C ILE A 555 29.56 -6.64 3.87
N ASP A 556 30.53 -6.49 4.78
CA ASP A 556 31.29 -7.62 5.28
C ASP A 556 30.44 -8.56 6.14
N VAL A 557 29.61 -8.00 7.02
CA VAL A 557 28.69 -8.76 7.86
C VAL A 557 27.63 -9.47 7.00
N ALA A 558 27.09 -8.79 5.98
CA ALA A 558 26.12 -9.34 5.05
C ALA A 558 26.69 -10.55 4.30
N TYR A 559 27.92 -10.43 3.78
CA TYR A 559 28.60 -11.54 3.11
C TYR A 559 28.85 -12.71 4.07
N TRP A 560 29.33 -12.44 5.28
CA TRP A 560 29.54 -13.46 6.31
C TRP A 560 28.24 -14.21 6.68
N ALA A 561 27.14 -13.48 6.86
CA ALA A 561 25.84 -14.05 7.15
C ALA A 561 25.32 -14.97 6.03
N ARG A 562 25.64 -14.62 4.77
CA ARG A 562 25.18 -15.32 3.57
C ARG A 562 26.02 -16.56 3.22
N THR A 563 27.31 -16.58 3.54
CA THR A 563 28.23 -17.68 3.16
C THR A 563 28.52 -18.71 4.25
N ASN A 564 28.02 -18.50 5.46
CA ASN A 564 28.29 -19.37 6.60
C ASN A 564 26.99 -19.93 7.19
N ASP A 565 27.10 -21.05 7.91
CA ASP A 565 25.97 -21.64 8.63
C ASP A 565 25.64 -20.81 9.88
N MET A 566 24.38 -20.39 9.95
CA MET A 566 23.81 -19.51 10.96
C MET A 566 22.90 -20.27 11.94
N ARG A 567 22.89 -21.60 11.92
CA ARG A 567 22.19 -22.41 12.92
C ARG A 567 22.97 -22.51 14.25
N PRO A 568 22.28 -22.68 15.39
CA PRO A 568 22.90 -22.79 16.71
C PRO A 568 23.82 -24.02 16.95
N GLY A 569 25.11 -23.81 17.22
CA GLY A 569 26.00 -24.87 17.72
C GLY A 569 26.75 -25.67 16.63
N SER A 570 27.47 -26.72 17.06
CA SER A 570 28.32 -27.53 16.17
C SER A 570 27.68 -28.88 15.84
N CYS A 571 27.80 -29.33 14.59
CA CYS A 571 27.45 -30.70 14.20
C CYS A 571 28.22 -31.71 15.05
N THR A 572 27.55 -32.40 15.98
CA THR A 572 28.16 -33.48 16.76
C THR A 572 27.43 -34.79 16.49
N THR A 573 28.17 -35.89 16.45
CA THR A 573 27.64 -37.24 16.18
C THR A 573 26.83 -37.83 17.34
N THR A 574 26.38 -37.02 18.31
CA THR A 574 25.71 -37.49 19.52
C THR A 574 24.45 -36.65 19.80
N PRO A 575 23.25 -37.26 19.76
CA PRO A 575 22.01 -36.57 20.12
C PRO A 575 22.01 -36.04 21.54
N THR A 576 22.09 -34.72 21.66
CA THR A 576 21.71 -34.00 22.87
C THR A 576 20.30 -33.45 22.71
N SER A 577 19.69 -32.95 23.79
CA SER A 577 18.36 -32.32 23.80
C SER A 577 18.24 -31.03 22.96
N PHE A 578 19.25 -30.71 22.13
CA PHE A 578 19.39 -29.51 21.31
C PHE A 578 19.79 -29.84 19.85
N GLN A 579 19.55 -31.07 19.36
CA GLN A 579 20.25 -31.52 18.16
C GLN A 579 19.61 -31.08 16.82
N GLN A 580 20.37 -30.21 16.14
CA GLN A 580 20.38 -29.93 14.71
C GLN A 580 21.30 -30.90 13.98
N CYS A 581 20.90 -31.38 12.82
CA CYS A 581 21.78 -31.72 11.69
C CYS A 581 20.92 -31.98 10.47
N LEU A 582 20.67 -30.93 9.68
CA LEU A 582 20.37 -31.09 8.25
C LEU A 582 21.68 -30.85 7.50
N THR A 583 22.02 -31.76 6.58
CA THR A 583 23.10 -31.55 5.62
C THR A 583 22.85 -30.26 4.82
N GLY A 584 23.93 -29.54 4.50
CA GLY A 584 23.84 -28.18 3.94
C GLY A 584 23.99 -27.11 5.01
N THR A 585 24.15 -25.87 4.57
CA THR A 585 24.27 -24.68 5.41
C THR A 585 22.96 -23.92 5.43
N GLN A 586 22.56 -23.36 6.56
CA GLN A 586 21.46 -22.40 6.59
C GLN A 586 22.01 -21.01 6.85
N ASN A 587 21.83 -20.11 5.90
CA ASN A 587 22.32 -18.75 5.98
C ASN A 587 21.19 -17.76 6.33
N VAL A 588 21.57 -16.52 6.58
CA VAL A 588 20.63 -15.41 6.73
C VAL A 588 20.69 -14.56 5.47
N ILE A 589 19.52 -14.28 4.88
CA ILE A 589 19.39 -13.46 3.67
C ILE A 589 18.99 -12.04 4.06
N LEU A 590 19.75 -11.05 3.57
CA LEU A 590 19.54 -9.64 3.90
C LEU A 590 18.72 -8.91 2.84
N TYR A 591 17.72 -8.15 3.30
CA TYR A 591 16.88 -7.25 2.52
C TYR A 591 17.00 -5.82 3.07
N PRO A 592 17.96 -5.02 2.60
CA PRO A 592 18.06 -3.62 3.00
C PRO A 592 17.06 -2.76 2.21
N VAL A 593 16.32 -1.92 2.93
CA VAL A 593 15.41 -0.93 2.37
C VAL A 593 15.89 0.46 2.75
N PHE A 594 16.25 1.28 1.76
CA PHE A 594 16.63 2.66 1.96
C PHE A 594 15.37 3.55 2.02
N MET A 595 14.97 3.92 3.23
CA MET A 595 13.82 4.79 3.48
C MET A 595 14.18 6.27 3.29
N PHE A 596 13.29 7.03 2.67
CA PHE A 596 13.44 8.49 2.48
C PHE A 596 14.70 8.87 1.69
N GLY A 597 15.12 8.00 0.77
CA GLY A 597 16.33 8.17 -0.03
C GLY A 597 16.44 7.14 -1.15
N THR A 598 17.34 7.41 -2.10
CA THR A 598 17.65 6.53 -3.23
C THR A 598 19.15 6.50 -3.49
N GLY A 599 19.64 5.43 -4.14
CA GLY A 599 20.99 5.33 -4.66
C GLY A 599 22.09 5.00 -3.65
N SER A 600 21.79 4.47 -2.46
CA SER A 600 22.83 4.08 -1.49
C SER A 600 23.71 2.96 -2.06
N THR A 601 24.99 3.25 -2.30
CA THR A 601 25.94 2.22 -2.78
C THR A 601 26.25 1.21 -1.68
N LEU A 602 26.27 1.64 -0.41
CA LEU A 602 26.52 0.77 0.75
C LEU A 602 25.47 -0.32 0.85
N LEU A 603 24.20 0.09 0.86
CA LEU A 603 23.06 -0.81 1.00
C LEU A 603 22.90 -1.69 -0.23
N LYS A 604 23.19 -1.17 -1.44
CA LYS A 604 23.23 -1.98 -2.67
C LYS A 604 24.30 -3.06 -2.61
N ASP A 605 25.54 -2.74 -2.20
CA ASP A 605 26.59 -3.75 -2.05
C ASP A 605 26.28 -4.76 -0.94
N ALA A 606 25.67 -4.34 0.16
CA ALA A 606 25.22 -5.22 1.23
C ALA A 606 24.10 -6.17 0.75
N ALA A 607 23.17 -5.69 -0.08
CA ALA A 607 22.14 -6.51 -0.69
C ALA A 607 22.73 -7.54 -1.67
N ILE A 608 23.70 -7.14 -2.50
CA ILE A 608 24.35 -8.06 -3.44
C ILE A 608 25.06 -9.17 -2.66
N THR A 609 25.90 -8.82 -1.71
CA THR A 609 26.69 -9.79 -0.94
C THR A 609 25.86 -10.61 0.06
N GLY A 610 24.76 -10.06 0.57
CA GLY A 610 23.86 -10.70 1.54
C GLY A 610 22.64 -11.39 0.93
N GLY A 611 22.35 -11.17 -0.36
CA GLY A 611 21.07 -11.50 -0.99
C GLY A 611 21.15 -12.25 -2.32
N PHE A 612 22.35 -12.48 -2.86
CA PHE A 612 22.54 -13.15 -4.14
C PHE A 612 21.90 -14.54 -4.20
N LYS A 613 21.46 -14.92 -5.40
CA LYS A 613 21.02 -16.27 -5.74
C LYS A 613 22.19 -16.99 -6.40
N ASP A 614 22.74 -17.99 -5.72
CA ASP A 614 23.85 -18.78 -6.24
C ASP A 614 23.31 -19.78 -7.27
N MET A 615 23.49 -19.51 -8.56
CA MET A 615 22.93 -20.35 -9.64
C MET A 615 23.92 -21.43 -10.12
N ASN A 616 25.18 -21.35 -9.70
CA ASN A 616 26.24 -22.26 -10.13
C ASN A 616 26.87 -23.06 -8.97
N SER A 617 26.34 -22.89 -7.76
CA SER A 617 26.74 -23.57 -6.53
C SER A 617 28.20 -23.31 -6.10
N ASN A 618 28.75 -22.14 -6.41
CA ASN A 618 30.10 -21.75 -5.99
C ASN A 618 30.14 -20.92 -4.69
N ASN A 619 28.97 -20.57 -4.16
CA ASN A 619 28.76 -19.73 -2.97
C ASN A 619 29.35 -18.31 -3.09
N LEU A 620 29.43 -17.77 -4.30
CA LEU A 620 29.92 -16.44 -4.62
C LEU A 620 28.87 -15.64 -5.42
N PRO A 621 28.86 -14.31 -5.30
CA PRO A 621 28.05 -13.46 -6.18
C PRO A 621 28.75 -13.21 -7.52
N ASP A 622 28.33 -13.87 -8.61
CA ASP A 622 28.96 -13.73 -9.94
C ASP A 622 28.29 -12.66 -10.82
N CYS A 623 28.11 -11.46 -10.28
CA CYS A 623 27.29 -10.41 -10.90
C CYS A 623 27.77 -9.94 -12.28
N SER A 624 29.05 -10.13 -12.61
CA SER A 624 29.62 -9.73 -13.91
C SER A 624 29.43 -10.78 -15.00
N THR A 625 29.39 -12.07 -14.65
CA THR A 625 29.22 -13.17 -15.63
C THR A 625 27.79 -13.68 -15.68
N THR A 626 27.07 -13.57 -14.57
CA THR A 626 25.68 -13.98 -14.42
C THR A 626 24.91 -12.88 -13.66
N PRO A 627 24.57 -11.75 -14.30
CA PRO A 627 23.89 -10.63 -13.62
C PRO A 627 22.63 -11.01 -12.86
N ALA A 628 21.88 -12.01 -13.35
CA ALA A 628 20.68 -12.55 -12.71
C ALA A 628 20.91 -13.16 -11.30
N GLU A 629 22.16 -13.44 -10.90
CA GLU A 629 22.46 -13.84 -9.53
C GLU A 629 22.34 -12.69 -8.53
N CYS A 630 22.51 -11.45 -9.00
CA CYS A 630 22.65 -10.27 -8.16
C CYS A 630 21.58 -9.20 -8.39
N TYR A 631 21.02 -9.12 -9.59
CA TYR A 631 20.12 -8.03 -10.02
C TYR A 631 18.77 -8.55 -10.49
N ARG A 632 17.75 -7.68 -10.44
CA ARG A 632 16.44 -7.87 -11.08
C ARG A 632 16.22 -6.77 -12.12
N ASP A 633 15.51 -7.11 -13.19
CA ASP A 633 15.04 -6.15 -14.20
C ASP A 633 14.11 -5.15 -13.50
N SER A 634 14.65 -3.98 -13.17
CA SER A 634 13.94 -2.95 -12.39
C SER A 634 13.60 -1.71 -13.20
N ASP A 635 14.16 -1.57 -14.41
CA ASP A 635 13.75 -0.56 -15.39
C ASP A 635 12.74 -1.10 -16.42
N GLU A 636 12.37 -2.38 -16.32
CA GLU A 636 11.36 -3.08 -17.13
C GLU A 636 11.72 -3.11 -18.63
N ASP A 637 13.02 -3.10 -18.95
CA ASP A 637 13.50 -3.11 -20.33
C ASP A 637 13.59 -4.53 -20.94
N GLY A 638 13.37 -5.56 -20.12
CA GLY A 638 13.39 -6.97 -20.50
C GLY A 638 14.78 -7.61 -20.43
N THR A 639 15.79 -6.90 -19.92
CA THR A 639 17.15 -7.39 -19.71
C THR A 639 17.58 -7.23 -18.25
N VAL A 640 18.54 -8.06 -17.81
CA VAL A 640 19.11 -7.95 -16.46
C VAL A 640 20.59 -7.64 -16.60
N GLU A 641 20.99 -6.46 -16.15
CA GLU A 641 22.32 -5.91 -16.36
C GLU A 641 23.02 -5.51 -15.05
N SER A 642 24.34 -5.41 -15.08
CA SER A 642 25.16 -4.92 -13.95
C SER A 642 25.59 -3.46 -14.12
N ASN A 643 24.93 -2.73 -15.01
CA ASN A 643 25.33 -1.38 -15.46
C ASN A 643 24.90 -0.25 -14.49
N GLY A 644 24.12 -0.58 -13.47
CA GLY A 644 23.59 0.36 -12.47
C GLY A 644 22.15 0.83 -12.71
N ASN A 645 21.52 0.47 -13.83
CA ASN A 645 20.09 0.66 -14.05
C ASN A 645 19.27 -0.32 -13.21
N ASP A 646 19.74 -1.56 -13.14
CA ASP A 646 19.08 -2.60 -12.36
C ASP A 646 19.45 -2.59 -10.88
N LEU A 647 18.42 -2.69 -10.05
CA LEU A 647 18.57 -2.79 -8.60
C LEU A 647 18.95 -4.21 -8.19
N PRO A 648 19.75 -4.37 -7.12
CA PRO A 648 20.05 -5.68 -6.56
C PRO A 648 18.79 -6.44 -6.14
N LEU A 649 18.80 -7.77 -6.25
CA LEU A 649 17.64 -8.64 -6.01
C LEU A 649 16.89 -8.33 -4.71
N THR A 650 17.61 -8.12 -3.61
CA THR A 650 17.03 -7.92 -2.28
C THR A 650 17.07 -6.46 -1.80
N TYR A 651 17.50 -5.51 -2.65
CA TYR A 651 17.56 -4.09 -2.32
C TYR A 651 16.29 -3.37 -2.73
N TYR A 652 15.80 -2.47 -1.88
CA TYR A 652 14.64 -1.63 -2.17
C TYR A 652 14.90 -0.20 -1.68
N GLU A 653 14.25 0.78 -2.28
CA GLU A 653 14.42 2.20 -1.92
C GLU A 653 13.14 3.00 -2.16
N GLY A 654 13.01 4.17 -1.54
CA GLY A 654 11.87 5.04 -1.77
C GLY A 654 12.06 6.38 -1.07
N ASP A 655 11.86 7.47 -1.79
CA ASP A 655 11.96 8.83 -1.28
C ASP A 655 10.66 9.34 -0.64
N ASP A 656 9.54 8.67 -0.89
CA ASP A 656 8.24 8.98 -0.30
C ASP A 656 7.50 7.74 0.25
N GLY A 657 6.48 8.00 1.09
CA GLY A 657 5.73 6.93 1.76
C GLY A 657 4.94 6.00 0.84
N TYR A 658 4.45 6.46 -0.33
CA TYR A 658 3.75 5.61 -1.31
C TYR A 658 4.73 4.62 -1.95
N ALA A 659 5.87 5.11 -2.43
CA ALA A 659 6.92 4.26 -3.00
C ALA A 659 7.44 3.25 -1.96
N LEU A 660 7.62 3.68 -0.71
CA LEU A 660 8.04 2.79 0.37
C LEU A 660 7.00 1.70 0.69
N GLU A 661 5.71 2.02 0.65
CA GLU A 661 4.65 1.03 0.93
C GLU A 661 4.67 -0.08 -0.13
N GLU A 662 4.77 0.31 -1.40
CA GLU A 662 4.93 -0.62 -2.52
C GLU A 662 6.19 -1.48 -2.38
N ASN A 663 7.33 -0.83 -2.13
CA ASN A 663 8.63 -1.50 -2.12
C ASN A 663 8.84 -2.41 -0.89
N ILE A 664 8.37 -2.03 0.30
CA ILE A 664 8.40 -2.91 1.48
C ILE A 664 7.47 -4.11 1.28
N THR A 665 6.28 -3.89 0.70
CA THR A 665 5.37 -4.99 0.38
C THR A 665 5.99 -5.92 -0.67
N ALA A 666 6.66 -5.38 -1.69
CA ALA A 666 7.38 -6.16 -2.69
C ALA A 666 8.53 -6.98 -2.07
N ALA A 667 9.28 -6.41 -1.12
CA ALA A 667 10.32 -7.12 -0.38
C ALA A 667 9.76 -8.30 0.42
N ILE A 668 8.67 -8.11 1.15
CA ILE A 668 7.99 -9.18 1.90
C ILE A 668 7.49 -10.27 0.94
N ARG A 669 6.90 -9.90 -0.20
CA ARG A 669 6.48 -10.88 -1.23
C ARG A 669 7.66 -11.66 -1.80
N ASP A 670 8.80 -11.01 -2.06
CA ASP A 670 10.00 -11.71 -2.55
C ASP A 670 10.55 -12.69 -1.51
N ILE A 671 10.56 -12.30 -0.22
CA ILE A 671 10.90 -13.21 0.89
C ILE A 671 10.02 -14.46 0.85
N LEU A 672 8.70 -14.30 0.73
CA LEU A 672 7.76 -15.43 0.65
C LEU A 672 7.99 -16.28 -0.62
N LYS A 673 8.26 -15.65 -1.78
CA LYS A 673 8.59 -16.36 -3.03
C LYS A 673 9.87 -17.21 -2.90
N ARG A 674 10.89 -16.71 -2.20
CA ARG A 674 12.14 -17.47 -1.96
C ARG A 674 11.95 -18.68 -1.07
N VAL A 675 10.84 -18.77 -0.34
CA VAL A 675 10.43 -19.97 0.41
C VAL A 675 9.61 -20.89 -0.48
N GLY A 676 8.70 -20.32 -1.28
CA GLY A 676 7.81 -21.02 -2.20
C GLY A 676 8.48 -21.69 -3.41
N SER A 677 9.77 -21.41 -3.70
CA SER A 677 10.51 -22.07 -4.79
C SER A 677 10.73 -23.58 -4.61
N GLY A 678 10.23 -24.14 -3.51
CA GLY A 678 10.08 -25.57 -3.26
C GLY A 678 8.66 -26.09 -3.53
N THR A 679 7.89 -25.53 -4.48
CA THR A 679 6.72 -26.25 -5.00
C THR A 679 7.22 -27.51 -5.67
N SER A 680 7.28 -28.59 -4.90
CA SER A 680 7.51 -29.92 -5.40
C SER A 680 6.52 -30.13 -6.54
N VAL A 681 7.02 -30.22 -7.77
CA VAL A 681 6.30 -30.91 -8.82
C VAL A 681 6.10 -32.31 -8.27
N SER A 682 4.89 -32.61 -7.79
CA SER A 682 4.57 -33.97 -7.35
C SER A 682 4.42 -34.79 -8.62
N VAL A 683 5.54 -35.32 -9.09
CA VAL A 683 5.56 -36.24 -10.22
C VAL A 683 4.96 -37.56 -9.75
N ILE A 684 3.67 -37.77 -10.03
CA ILE A 684 3.07 -39.09 -9.89
C ILE A 684 3.47 -39.87 -11.14
N SER A 685 4.14 -41.01 -10.95
CA SER A 685 4.71 -41.86 -12.00
C SER A 685 3.63 -42.66 -12.76
N THR A 686 2.53 -42.03 -13.17
CA THR A 686 1.49 -42.67 -13.98
C THR A 686 1.71 -42.31 -15.45
N SER A 687 2.58 -43.08 -16.10
CA SER A 687 2.83 -42.97 -17.53
C SER A 687 2.05 -44.02 -18.31
N ALA A 688 1.44 -43.63 -19.43
CA ALA A 688 0.97 -44.57 -20.44
C ALA A 688 1.78 -44.43 -21.72
N SER A 689 2.20 -45.56 -22.29
CA SER A 689 2.94 -45.62 -23.55
C SER A 689 2.00 -45.92 -24.71
N GLY A 690 2.06 -45.13 -25.78
CA GLY A 690 1.36 -45.39 -27.03
C GLY A 690 2.20 -44.92 -28.22
N ALA A 691 2.35 -45.76 -29.25
CA ALA A 691 2.99 -45.43 -30.54
C ALA A 691 4.27 -44.55 -30.46
N GLY A 692 5.21 -44.86 -29.55
CA GLY A 692 6.47 -44.09 -29.42
C GLY A 692 6.39 -42.79 -28.61
N ASN A 693 5.30 -42.59 -27.85
CA ASN A 693 5.10 -41.46 -26.95
C ASN A 693 4.80 -41.92 -25.52
N ILE A 694 5.17 -41.09 -24.54
CA ILE A 694 4.78 -41.21 -23.14
C ILE A 694 3.92 -40.01 -22.77
N TYR A 695 2.81 -40.27 -22.08
CA TYR A 695 1.97 -39.25 -21.48
C TYR A 695 2.21 -39.22 -19.98
N GLN A 696 2.55 -38.05 -19.44
CA GLN A 696 2.91 -37.88 -18.04
C GLN A 696 2.10 -36.76 -17.41
N CYS A 697 1.50 -37.05 -16.26
CA CYS A 697 0.74 -36.08 -15.49
C CYS A 697 1.60 -35.52 -14.35
N TYR A 698 1.38 -34.25 -14.01
CA TYR A 698 1.85 -33.66 -12.76
C TYR A 698 0.90 -32.55 -12.32
N PHE A 699 1.12 -32.03 -11.12
CA PHE A 699 0.40 -30.86 -10.65
C PHE A 699 1.34 -29.91 -9.88
N LEU A 700 0.94 -28.64 -9.83
CA LEU A 700 1.58 -27.58 -9.05
C LEU A 700 0.63 -27.16 -7.93
N PRO A 701 1.01 -27.29 -6.64
CA PRO A 701 0.17 -26.84 -5.53
C PRO A 701 -0.13 -25.34 -5.58
N SER A 702 0.85 -24.54 -6.00
CA SER A 702 0.71 -23.11 -6.28
C SER A 702 1.68 -22.69 -7.39
N LYS A 703 1.26 -21.73 -8.22
CA LYS A 703 2.11 -21.04 -9.20
C LYS A 703 1.67 -19.58 -9.25
N THR A 704 2.60 -18.67 -8.99
CA THR A 704 2.38 -17.23 -9.20
C THR A 704 2.57 -16.89 -10.67
N VAL A 705 1.57 -16.27 -11.29
CA VAL A 705 1.61 -15.77 -12.67
C VAL A 705 1.03 -14.35 -12.68
N ASP A 706 1.76 -13.37 -13.21
CA ASP A 706 1.34 -11.96 -13.28
C ASP A 706 0.78 -11.41 -11.95
N ASN A 707 1.52 -11.61 -10.86
CA ASN A 707 1.13 -11.26 -9.48
C ASN A 707 -0.15 -11.92 -8.94
N ASN A 708 -0.66 -12.96 -9.59
CA ASN A 708 -1.77 -13.78 -9.10
C ASN A 708 -1.26 -15.16 -8.68
N ASP A 709 -1.58 -15.58 -7.46
CA ASP A 709 -1.35 -16.96 -7.03
C ASP A 709 -2.49 -17.84 -7.52
N ILE A 710 -2.15 -18.81 -8.36
CA ILE A 710 -3.06 -19.85 -8.81
C ILE A 710 -2.68 -21.12 -8.07
N THR A 711 -3.65 -21.78 -7.45
CA THR A 711 -3.42 -23.03 -6.72
C THR A 711 -3.90 -24.25 -7.50
N TRP A 712 -3.37 -25.44 -7.18
CA TRP A 712 -3.82 -26.74 -7.70
C TRP A 712 -3.92 -26.83 -9.23
N LEU A 713 -2.84 -26.50 -9.94
CA LEU A 713 -2.80 -26.56 -11.41
C LEU A 713 -2.44 -27.98 -11.86
N GLY A 714 -3.28 -28.62 -12.69
CA GLY A 714 -2.95 -29.89 -13.32
C GLY A 714 -2.29 -29.73 -14.67
N HIS A 715 -1.43 -30.70 -15.01
CA HIS A 715 -0.69 -30.75 -16.25
C HIS A 715 -0.68 -32.19 -16.80
N LEU A 716 -0.83 -32.31 -18.12
CA LEU A 716 -0.69 -33.55 -18.87
C LEU A 716 0.22 -33.28 -20.06
N LEU A 717 1.42 -33.84 -20.00
CA LEU A 717 2.48 -33.67 -20.99
C LEU A 717 2.53 -34.85 -21.94
N GLN A 718 2.85 -34.59 -23.22
CA GLN A 718 3.36 -35.62 -24.12
C GLN A 718 4.88 -35.46 -24.31
N LEU A 719 5.60 -36.56 -24.09
CA LEU A 719 7.03 -36.71 -24.38
C LEU A 719 7.24 -37.78 -25.46
N GLY A 720 8.26 -37.57 -26.30
CA GLY A 720 8.66 -38.58 -27.28
C GLY A 720 9.50 -39.68 -26.62
N VAL A 721 9.53 -40.87 -27.23
CA VAL A 721 10.42 -41.97 -26.82
C VAL A 721 11.09 -42.56 -28.05
N ASN A 722 12.41 -42.72 -28.01
CA ASN A 722 13.14 -43.37 -29.09
C ASN A 722 13.15 -44.91 -28.96
N GLU A 723 13.69 -45.60 -29.96
CA GLU A 723 13.80 -47.06 -29.99
C GLU A 723 14.60 -47.65 -28.82
N ASN A 724 15.47 -46.85 -28.18
CA ASN A 724 16.27 -47.25 -27.02
C ASN A 724 15.54 -47.01 -25.67
N GLY A 725 14.31 -46.47 -25.70
CA GLY A 725 13.55 -46.14 -24.50
C GLY A 725 13.95 -44.84 -23.82
N GLU A 726 14.74 -43.98 -24.48
CA GLU A 726 15.13 -42.67 -23.96
C GLU A 726 14.04 -41.64 -24.26
N LEU A 727 13.80 -40.75 -23.30
CA LEU A 727 12.83 -39.66 -23.42
C LEU A 727 13.37 -38.58 -24.36
N LEU A 728 12.49 -38.04 -25.20
CA LEU A 728 12.82 -37.01 -26.19
C LEU A 728 12.01 -35.73 -25.97
N ASP A 729 12.65 -34.59 -26.20
CA ASP A 729 11.99 -33.29 -26.33
C ASP A 729 11.19 -33.19 -27.66
N ASN A 730 10.53 -32.06 -27.87
CA ASN A 730 9.77 -31.76 -29.08
C ASN A 730 10.63 -31.65 -30.36
N ALA A 731 11.95 -31.43 -30.22
CA ALA A 731 12.92 -31.37 -31.30
C ALA A 731 13.62 -32.72 -31.56
N GLY A 732 13.32 -33.74 -30.74
CA GLY A 732 13.90 -35.09 -30.84
C GLY A 732 15.23 -35.27 -30.11
N ASN A 733 15.62 -34.36 -29.23
CA ASN A 733 16.83 -34.49 -28.40
C ASN A 733 16.55 -35.35 -27.15
N THR A 734 17.52 -36.16 -26.76
CA THR A 734 17.44 -36.97 -25.54
C THR A 734 17.43 -36.11 -24.27
N LEU A 735 16.49 -36.40 -23.37
CA LEU A 735 16.34 -35.77 -22.07
C LEU A 735 17.14 -36.49 -20.99
N THR A 736 17.92 -35.74 -20.21
CA THR A 736 18.62 -36.27 -19.03
C THR A 736 18.21 -35.49 -17.79
N PHE A 737 17.85 -36.19 -16.72
CA PHE A 737 17.45 -35.59 -15.45
C PHE A 737 18.61 -35.58 -14.46
N SER A 738 18.79 -34.47 -13.74
CA SER A 738 19.76 -34.34 -12.66
C SER A 738 19.14 -33.59 -11.49
N PHE A 739 19.40 -34.03 -10.25
CA PHE A 739 18.96 -33.33 -9.05
C PHE A 739 20.11 -32.52 -8.45
N ASN A 740 19.87 -31.25 -8.16
CA ASN A 740 20.81 -30.40 -7.42
C ASN A 740 20.41 -30.41 -5.93
N GLU A 741 21.20 -31.12 -5.12
CA GLU A 741 20.93 -31.28 -3.68
C GLU A 741 21.03 -29.97 -2.88
N SER A 742 21.85 -29.01 -3.31
CA SER A 742 22.01 -27.71 -2.65
C SER A 742 20.82 -26.77 -2.87
N GLU A 743 20.18 -26.88 -4.03
CA GLU A 743 19.04 -26.05 -4.41
C GLU A 743 17.70 -26.72 -4.10
N GLY A 744 17.72 -28.04 -3.86
CA GLY A 744 16.50 -28.84 -3.76
C GLY A 744 15.73 -28.90 -5.08
N GLN A 745 16.40 -28.67 -6.22
CA GLN A 745 15.77 -28.47 -7.52
C GLN A 745 16.18 -29.56 -8.52
N THR A 746 15.21 -30.05 -9.30
CA THR A 746 15.45 -30.99 -10.40
C THR A 746 15.66 -30.21 -11.69
N TYR A 747 16.66 -30.61 -12.46
CA TYR A 747 17.01 -30.05 -13.76
C TYR A 747 16.82 -31.06 -14.89
N ILE A 748 16.45 -30.57 -16.06
CA ILE A 748 16.40 -31.31 -17.33
C ILE A 748 17.50 -30.78 -18.23
N THR A 749 18.31 -31.67 -18.78
CA THR A 749 19.25 -31.36 -19.86
C THR A 749 18.69 -31.86 -21.19
N ALA A 750 18.51 -30.95 -22.15
CA ALA A 750 18.05 -31.24 -23.49
C ALA A 750 18.98 -30.56 -24.51
N GLY A 751 19.49 -31.31 -25.50
CA GLY A 751 20.38 -30.75 -26.53
C GLY A 751 21.71 -30.15 -26.01
N GLY A 752 22.12 -30.49 -24.78
CA GLY A 752 23.30 -29.95 -24.11
C GLY A 752 23.06 -28.71 -23.24
N THR A 753 21.83 -28.20 -23.18
CA THR A 753 21.42 -27.07 -22.33
C THR A 753 20.61 -27.58 -21.14
N GLN A 754 20.86 -27.04 -19.95
CA GLN A 754 20.19 -27.41 -18.71
C GLN A 754 19.09 -26.39 -18.35
N TYR A 755 17.93 -26.88 -17.93
CA TYR A 755 16.75 -26.09 -17.56
C TYR A 755 16.24 -26.56 -16.21
N ALA A 756 15.79 -25.64 -15.36
CA ALA A 756 14.99 -26.01 -14.19
C ALA A 756 13.73 -26.75 -14.66
N LEU A 757 13.35 -27.84 -13.98
CA LEU A 757 12.17 -28.64 -14.36
C LEU A 757 10.89 -27.78 -14.44
N THR A 758 10.78 -26.75 -13.59
CA THR A 758 9.66 -25.82 -13.52
C THR A 758 9.60 -24.81 -14.68
N GLU A 759 10.69 -24.64 -15.42
CA GLU A 759 10.84 -23.65 -16.49
C GLU A 759 10.98 -24.30 -17.88
N TRP A 760 11.10 -25.63 -17.92
CA TRP A 760 11.34 -26.35 -19.16
C TRP A 760 10.05 -26.58 -19.95
N THR A 761 9.99 -26.03 -21.16
CA THR A 761 8.83 -26.12 -22.08
C THR A 761 9.05 -27.04 -23.29
N GLY A 762 10.12 -27.85 -23.28
CA GLY A 762 10.53 -28.69 -24.41
C GLY A 762 9.68 -29.94 -24.66
N TYR A 763 8.47 -30.04 -24.11
CA TYR A 763 7.53 -31.13 -24.36
C TYR A 763 6.80 -30.98 -25.70
N LYS A 764 6.23 -32.08 -26.24
CA LYS A 764 5.48 -32.05 -27.50
C LYS A 764 4.18 -31.23 -27.40
N TRP A 765 3.53 -31.26 -26.24
CA TRP A 765 2.41 -30.41 -25.83
C TRP A 765 2.11 -30.60 -24.34
N ASP A 766 1.43 -29.61 -23.75
CA ASP A 766 0.83 -29.64 -22.40
C ASP A 766 -0.66 -29.29 -22.50
N ALA A 767 -1.54 -30.16 -22.01
CA ALA A 767 -2.98 -29.94 -22.10
C ALA A 767 -3.47 -28.80 -21.20
N GLY A 768 -2.82 -28.56 -20.05
CA GLY A 768 -3.18 -27.48 -19.14
C GLY A 768 -2.93 -26.11 -19.78
N GLU A 769 -1.80 -25.94 -20.45
CA GLU A 769 -1.46 -24.71 -21.20
C GLU A 769 -2.39 -24.49 -22.40
N LEU A 770 -2.62 -25.54 -23.20
CA LEU A 770 -3.56 -25.45 -24.33
C LEU A 770 -4.98 -25.13 -23.87
N LEU A 771 -5.41 -25.69 -22.74
CA LEU A 771 -6.73 -25.46 -22.18
C LEU A 771 -6.85 -24.08 -21.54
N ALA A 772 -5.76 -23.51 -21.01
CA ALA A 772 -5.73 -22.14 -20.52
C ALA A 772 -6.09 -21.14 -21.63
N ALA A 773 -5.64 -21.38 -22.86
CA ALA A 773 -5.96 -20.57 -24.05
C ALA A 773 -7.34 -20.86 -24.67
N LYS A 774 -8.01 -21.96 -24.29
CA LYS A 774 -9.32 -22.35 -24.87
C LYS A 774 -10.46 -21.53 -24.28
N GLU A 775 -11.31 -20.99 -25.16
CA GLU A 775 -12.49 -20.20 -24.76
C GLU A 775 -13.52 -21.05 -23.96
N PRO A 776 -13.95 -20.62 -22.75
CA PRO A 776 -14.85 -21.40 -21.89
C PRO A 776 -16.18 -21.79 -22.56
N SER A 777 -16.70 -20.95 -23.46
CA SER A 777 -17.94 -21.20 -24.20
C SER A 777 -17.83 -22.31 -25.24
N THR A 778 -16.61 -22.60 -25.72
CA THR A 778 -16.36 -23.61 -26.78
C THR A 778 -16.16 -25.02 -26.24
N ARG A 779 -15.99 -25.18 -24.91
CA ARG A 779 -15.78 -26.49 -24.27
C ARG A 779 -17.03 -27.36 -24.34
N THR A 780 -16.86 -28.62 -24.74
CA THR A 780 -17.93 -29.61 -24.78
C THR A 780 -17.92 -30.41 -23.47
N ILE A 781 -18.79 -30.04 -22.52
CA ILE A 781 -18.90 -30.70 -21.21
C ILE A 781 -20.26 -31.37 -21.11
N LYS A 782 -20.28 -32.64 -20.74
CA LYS A 782 -21.49 -33.45 -20.56
C LYS A 782 -21.62 -33.91 -19.11
N THR A 783 -22.86 -34.11 -18.69
CA THR A 783 -23.18 -34.69 -17.39
C THR A 783 -24.44 -35.52 -17.48
N PHE A 784 -24.60 -36.41 -16.51
CA PHE A 784 -25.84 -37.13 -16.25
C PHE A 784 -26.63 -36.41 -15.15
N VAL A 785 -27.96 -36.32 -15.29
CA VAL A 785 -28.90 -35.90 -14.25
C VAL A 785 -30.03 -36.93 -14.16
N ASP A 786 -30.22 -37.51 -12.97
CA ASP A 786 -31.29 -38.48 -12.70
C ASP A 786 -32.62 -37.75 -12.47
N ALA A 787 -33.33 -37.41 -13.54
CA ALA A 787 -34.47 -36.50 -13.49
C ALA A 787 -35.73 -37.17 -12.92
N ASP A 788 -35.84 -38.49 -13.02
CA ASP A 788 -36.95 -39.27 -12.50
C ASP A 788 -36.62 -40.10 -11.24
N ASN A 789 -35.37 -40.03 -10.76
CA ASN A 789 -34.85 -40.71 -9.57
C ASN A 789 -34.93 -42.24 -9.66
N ASP A 790 -34.77 -42.82 -10.86
CA ASP A 790 -34.79 -44.27 -11.05
C ASP A 790 -33.39 -44.92 -10.97
N GLY A 791 -32.32 -44.10 -10.95
CA GLY A 791 -30.93 -44.53 -10.87
C GLY A 791 -30.38 -45.14 -12.17
N VAL A 792 -31.07 -44.96 -13.29
CA VAL A 792 -30.71 -45.41 -14.65
C VAL A 792 -30.45 -44.16 -15.51
N VAL A 793 -29.68 -44.32 -16.61
CA VAL A 793 -29.43 -43.23 -17.55
C VAL A 793 -30.39 -43.36 -18.74
N ASP A 794 -31.40 -42.52 -18.78
CA ASP A 794 -32.42 -42.51 -19.83
C ASP A 794 -32.16 -41.49 -20.95
N SER A 795 -32.88 -41.67 -22.07
CA SER A 795 -32.84 -40.78 -23.22
C SER A 795 -33.42 -39.40 -22.88
N GLY A 796 -32.55 -38.46 -22.50
CA GLY A 796 -32.90 -37.09 -22.10
C GLY A 796 -32.18 -36.63 -20.84
N GLU A 797 -31.57 -37.56 -20.11
CA GLU A 797 -30.88 -37.33 -18.83
C GLU A 797 -29.37 -37.11 -19.00
N PHE A 798 -28.83 -37.49 -20.15
CA PHE A 798 -27.50 -37.10 -20.58
C PHE A 798 -27.56 -35.71 -21.24
N ILE A 799 -27.15 -34.68 -20.49
CA ILE A 799 -27.30 -33.27 -20.89
C ILE A 799 -25.95 -32.56 -21.01
N SER A 800 -25.94 -31.40 -21.66
CA SER A 800 -24.78 -30.50 -21.67
C SER A 800 -24.66 -29.76 -20.34
N PHE A 801 -23.45 -29.66 -19.80
CA PHE A 801 -23.15 -28.81 -18.65
C PHE A 801 -22.88 -27.37 -19.12
N GLU A 802 -23.95 -26.61 -19.34
CA GLU A 802 -23.92 -25.25 -19.88
C GLU A 802 -25.02 -24.39 -19.24
N GLU A 803 -24.86 -23.06 -19.32
CA GLU A 803 -25.76 -22.12 -18.62
C GLU A 803 -27.24 -22.31 -19.02
N ALA A 804 -27.51 -22.75 -20.26
CA ALA A 804 -28.87 -23.04 -20.73
C ALA A 804 -29.60 -24.09 -19.87
N ASN A 805 -28.86 -24.97 -19.18
CA ASN A 805 -29.40 -26.02 -18.32
C ASN A 805 -29.35 -25.65 -16.81
N LYS A 806 -29.09 -24.39 -16.44
CA LYS A 806 -28.96 -23.96 -15.03
C LYS A 806 -30.15 -24.33 -14.15
N SER A 807 -31.38 -24.16 -14.64
CA SER A 807 -32.57 -24.49 -13.84
C SER A 807 -32.68 -26.00 -13.55
N THR A 808 -32.24 -26.84 -14.50
CA THR A 808 -32.19 -28.30 -14.35
C THR A 808 -31.03 -28.73 -13.45
N LEU A 809 -29.88 -28.07 -13.54
CA LEU A 809 -28.67 -28.41 -12.78
C LEU A 809 -28.65 -27.86 -11.35
N LYS A 810 -29.39 -26.79 -11.07
CA LYS A 810 -29.49 -26.16 -9.75
C LYS A 810 -29.62 -27.13 -8.56
N PRO A 811 -30.57 -28.10 -8.54
CA PRO A 811 -30.70 -29.03 -7.42
C PRO A 811 -29.46 -29.91 -7.23
N TYR A 812 -28.78 -30.27 -8.34
CA TYR A 812 -27.60 -31.13 -8.31
C TYR A 812 -26.32 -30.37 -7.92
N LEU A 813 -26.25 -29.06 -8.18
CA LEU A 813 -25.13 -28.19 -7.81
C LEU A 813 -25.21 -27.63 -6.38
N ARG A 814 -26.30 -27.91 -5.65
CA ARG A 814 -26.60 -27.29 -4.34
C ARG A 814 -26.62 -25.75 -4.41
N ALA A 815 -27.05 -25.22 -5.55
CA ALA A 815 -27.20 -23.79 -5.76
C ALA A 815 -28.51 -23.28 -5.13
N THR A 816 -28.46 -22.10 -4.49
CA THR A 816 -29.61 -21.46 -3.83
C THR A 816 -30.63 -20.96 -4.85
N ASP A 817 -30.16 -20.50 -6.00
CA ASP A 817 -30.97 -19.98 -7.09
C ASP A 817 -30.31 -20.21 -8.46
N ASP A 818 -31.01 -19.82 -9.53
CA ASP A 818 -30.52 -19.98 -10.90
C ASP A 818 -29.30 -19.09 -11.20
N THR A 819 -29.08 -18.02 -10.43
CA THR A 819 -27.91 -17.14 -10.58
C THR A 819 -26.67 -17.83 -10.03
N GLU A 820 -26.74 -18.39 -8.82
CA GLU A 820 -25.64 -19.18 -8.26
C GLU A 820 -25.37 -20.42 -9.12
N SER A 821 -26.41 -21.08 -9.63
CA SER A 821 -26.23 -22.20 -10.57
C SER A 821 -25.52 -21.79 -11.85
N ALA A 822 -25.84 -20.62 -12.42
CA ALA A 822 -25.15 -20.10 -13.60
C ALA A 822 -23.68 -19.77 -13.30
N ASN A 823 -23.40 -19.17 -12.15
CA ASN A 823 -22.05 -18.81 -11.72
C ASN A 823 -21.19 -20.06 -11.50
N ILE A 824 -21.69 -21.10 -10.83
CA ILE A 824 -20.97 -22.37 -10.66
C ILE A 824 -20.69 -22.99 -12.03
N ILE A 825 -21.68 -23.03 -12.93
CA ILE A 825 -21.49 -23.58 -14.29
C ILE A 825 -20.40 -22.82 -15.05
N ASN A 826 -20.51 -21.49 -15.09
CA ASN A 826 -19.58 -20.64 -15.83
C ASN A 826 -18.18 -20.69 -15.23
N PHE A 827 -18.07 -20.77 -13.90
CA PHE A 827 -16.81 -21.02 -13.21
C PHE A 827 -16.23 -22.37 -13.62
N THR A 828 -16.91 -23.50 -13.45
CA THR A 828 -16.39 -24.83 -13.81
C THR A 828 -15.96 -24.91 -15.27
N ARG A 829 -16.66 -24.21 -16.18
CA ARG A 829 -16.29 -24.12 -17.61
C ARG A 829 -15.00 -23.33 -17.86
N GLY A 830 -14.62 -22.42 -16.96
CA GLY A 830 -13.37 -21.66 -16.99
C GLY A 830 -13.54 -20.15 -17.13
N SER A 831 -14.71 -19.59 -16.81
CA SER A 831 -14.91 -18.14 -16.72
C SER A 831 -14.53 -17.62 -15.33
N ASN A 832 -13.97 -16.41 -15.27
CA ASN A 832 -13.73 -15.73 -13.99
C ASN A 832 -15.05 -15.20 -13.42
N ILE A 833 -15.29 -15.44 -12.12
CA ILE A 833 -16.47 -14.98 -11.40
C ILE A 833 -16.02 -14.26 -10.13
N SER A 834 -16.43 -12.99 -9.98
CA SER A 834 -16.09 -12.20 -8.79
C SER A 834 -16.58 -12.86 -7.50
N GLY A 835 -15.70 -12.96 -6.50
CA GLY A 835 -16.00 -13.60 -5.22
C GLY A 835 -15.81 -15.12 -5.21
N TYR A 836 -15.41 -15.72 -6.34
CA TYR A 836 -14.95 -17.11 -6.40
C TYR A 836 -13.42 -17.17 -6.46
N ARG A 837 -12.87 -18.37 -6.26
CA ARG A 837 -11.44 -18.67 -6.34
C ARG A 837 -10.78 -18.11 -7.61
N ASN A 838 -9.64 -17.44 -7.46
CA ASN A 838 -8.88 -16.92 -8.60
C ASN A 838 -8.20 -18.04 -9.39
N ARG A 839 -8.33 -18.04 -10.72
CA ARG A 839 -7.63 -18.92 -11.66
C ARG A 839 -7.07 -18.16 -12.87
N THR A 840 -6.87 -16.86 -12.73
CA THR A 840 -6.35 -16.00 -13.81
C THR A 840 -4.91 -16.36 -14.12
N TYR A 841 -4.67 -16.83 -15.35
CA TYR A 841 -3.36 -17.20 -15.89
C TYR A 841 -2.76 -16.03 -16.70
N THR A 842 -1.67 -16.28 -17.43
CA THR A 842 -0.88 -15.27 -18.16
C THR A 842 -1.75 -14.30 -18.97
N ASP A 843 -1.34 -13.03 -18.98
CA ASP A 843 -1.91 -11.87 -19.68
C ASP A 843 -3.21 -11.30 -19.06
N GLY A 844 -3.56 -11.70 -17.83
CA GLY A 844 -4.72 -11.18 -17.10
C GLY A 844 -6.09 -11.47 -17.74
N THR A 845 -6.11 -12.21 -18.85
CA THR A 845 -7.30 -12.51 -19.67
C THR A 845 -7.65 -13.99 -19.67
N ASN A 846 -6.64 -14.87 -19.72
CA ASN A 846 -6.86 -16.31 -19.74
C ASN A 846 -7.08 -16.89 -18.34
N GLN A 847 -7.84 -17.99 -18.25
CA GLN A 847 -8.10 -18.69 -16.99
C GLN A 847 -7.54 -20.11 -17.09
N TYR A 848 -6.82 -20.57 -16.06
CA TYR A 848 -6.34 -21.94 -15.96
C TYR A 848 -7.51 -22.87 -15.61
N LYS A 849 -7.75 -23.90 -16.44
CA LYS A 849 -9.00 -24.68 -16.38
C LYS A 849 -8.82 -26.15 -16.00
N LEU A 850 -7.61 -26.70 -16.13
CA LEU A 850 -7.33 -28.09 -15.81
C LEU A 850 -7.01 -28.21 -14.31
N GLY A 851 -7.87 -28.91 -13.57
CA GLY A 851 -7.63 -29.20 -12.16
C GLY A 851 -6.43 -30.13 -11.96
N ASP A 852 -5.90 -30.15 -10.75
CA ASP A 852 -4.78 -31.03 -10.39
C ASP A 852 -5.11 -32.51 -10.67
N ILE A 853 -4.12 -33.24 -11.20
CA ILE A 853 -4.24 -34.66 -11.54
C ILE A 853 -3.48 -35.45 -10.48
N VAL A 854 -4.22 -35.95 -9.48
CA VAL A 854 -3.65 -36.70 -8.34
C VAL A 854 -4.14 -38.15 -8.40
N TYR A 855 -3.21 -39.10 -8.46
CA TYR A 855 -3.45 -40.56 -8.59
C TYR A 855 -4.15 -41.05 -9.86
N SER A 856 -4.57 -40.16 -10.76
CA SER A 856 -5.15 -40.53 -12.05
C SER A 856 -4.06 -40.99 -13.04
N THR A 857 -4.31 -42.10 -13.72
CA THR A 857 -3.43 -42.64 -14.78
C THR A 857 -4.02 -42.34 -16.15
N PRO A 858 -3.29 -41.69 -17.07
CA PRO A 858 -3.80 -41.41 -18.40
C PRO A 858 -4.06 -42.72 -19.13
N THR A 859 -5.26 -42.89 -19.68
CA THR A 859 -5.63 -44.05 -20.48
C THR A 859 -5.54 -43.71 -21.96
N VAL A 860 -4.59 -44.32 -22.66
CA VAL A 860 -4.38 -44.12 -24.09
C VAL A 860 -5.23 -45.12 -24.87
N VAL A 861 -6.12 -44.62 -25.72
CA VAL A 861 -6.89 -45.43 -26.66
C VAL A 861 -6.42 -45.10 -28.06
N THR A 862 -5.81 -46.08 -28.72
CA THR A 862 -5.29 -45.97 -30.10
C THR A 862 -5.69 -47.19 -30.92
N SER A 863 -5.17 -47.34 -32.14
CA SER A 863 -5.36 -48.52 -32.99
C SER A 863 -5.27 -49.84 -32.19
N PRO A 864 -6.19 -50.81 -32.39
CA PRO A 864 -6.17 -52.06 -31.63
C PRO A 864 -4.83 -52.80 -31.84
N ALA A 865 -4.09 -53.06 -30.76
CA ALA A 865 -2.75 -53.65 -30.84
C ALA A 865 -2.75 -55.20 -30.92
N GLU A 866 -3.83 -55.83 -30.47
CA GLU A 866 -3.90 -57.29 -30.35
C GLU A 866 -4.26 -57.95 -31.68
N ASN A 867 -3.77 -59.17 -31.90
CA ASN A 867 -4.05 -59.95 -33.10
C ASN A 867 -4.86 -61.22 -32.76
N TYR A 868 -5.94 -61.08 -31.99
CA TYR A 868 -6.76 -62.23 -31.55
C TYR A 868 -7.38 -63.03 -32.69
N SER A 869 -7.54 -62.43 -33.87
CA SER A 869 -7.95 -63.14 -35.08
C SER A 869 -6.90 -64.14 -35.58
N LEU A 870 -5.60 -63.82 -35.44
CA LEU A 870 -4.47 -64.71 -35.75
C LEU A 870 -4.16 -65.66 -34.59
N LEU A 871 -4.28 -65.19 -33.34
CA LEU A 871 -3.89 -65.94 -32.14
C LEU A 871 -4.95 -66.98 -31.72
N TYR A 872 -6.24 -66.63 -31.86
CA TYR A 872 -7.37 -67.44 -31.37
C TYR A 872 -8.45 -67.71 -32.44
N GLY A 873 -8.26 -67.22 -33.67
CA GLY A 873 -9.22 -67.43 -34.77
C GLY A 873 -10.52 -66.62 -34.65
N ASP A 874 -10.57 -65.59 -33.81
CA ASP A 874 -11.77 -64.77 -33.60
C ASP A 874 -12.02 -63.82 -34.79
N LYS A 875 -13.00 -64.18 -35.62
CA LYS A 875 -13.43 -63.38 -36.78
C LYS A 875 -14.16 -62.10 -36.39
N THR A 876 -14.77 -62.05 -35.20
CA THR A 876 -15.46 -60.85 -34.70
C THR A 876 -14.43 -59.78 -34.32
N TYR A 877 -13.32 -60.18 -33.71
CA TYR A 877 -12.19 -59.28 -33.46
C TYR A 877 -11.54 -58.78 -34.75
N GLN A 878 -11.39 -59.61 -35.79
CA GLN A 878 -10.89 -59.16 -37.09
C GLN A 878 -11.75 -58.04 -37.69
N THR A 879 -13.08 -58.15 -37.52
CA THR A 879 -14.03 -57.13 -37.99
C THR A 879 -13.85 -55.84 -37.18
N PHE A 880 -13.76 -55.94 -35.85
CA PHE A 880 -13.47 -54.81 -34.98
C PHE A 880 -12.13 -54.13 -35.32
N PHE A 881 -11.05 -54.90 -35.49
CA PHE A 881 -9.73 -54.41 -35.88
C PHE A 881 -9.81 -53.66 -37.21
N ASN A 882 -10.41 -54.25 -38.24
CA ASN A 882 -10.48 -53.61 -39.56
C ASN A 882 -11.28 -52.29 -39.55
N SER A 883 -12.30 -52.19 -38.69
CA SER A 883 -13.11 -50.97 -38.52
C SER A 883 -12.43 -49.91 -37.66
N ASN A 884 -11.50 -50.27 -36.77
CA ASN A 884 -10.90 -49.38 -35.77
C ASN A 884 -9.39 -49.19 -35.92
N LYS A 885 -8.74 -49.84 -36.91
CA LYS A 885 -7.28 -49.77 -37.11
C LYS A 885 -6.76 -48.36 -37.43
N SER A 886 -7.62 -47.47 -37.91
CA SER A 886 -7.31 -46.07 -38.23
C SER A 886 -8.02 -45.10 -37.29
N ARG A 887 -8.41 -45.53 -36.09
CA ARG A 887 -8.99 -44.60 -35.10
C ARG A 887 -7.90 -43.72 -34.52
N ASP A 888 -8.25 -42.45 -34.32
CA ASP A 888 -7.40 -41.47 -33.65
C ASP A 888 -6.91 -41.97 -32.28
N THR A 889 -5.71 -41.55 -31.92
CA THR A 889 -5.17 -41.72 -30.57
C THR A 889 -5.80 -40.67 -29.65
N ILE A 890 -6.50 -41.13 -28.60
CA ILE A 890 -7.13 -40.28 -27.59
C ILE A 890 -6.57 -40.63 -26.22
N VAL A 891 -6.29 -39.61 -25.41
CA VAL A 891 -5.88 -39.77 -24.01
C VAL A 891 -7.02 -39.35 -23.10
N TYR A 892 -7.42 -40.26 -22.20
CA TYR A 892 -8.43 -40.00 -21.17
C TYR A 892 -7.77 -39.82 -19.81
N ILE A 893 -8.15 -38.78 -19.07
CA ILE A 893 -7.61 -38.52 -17.72
C ILE A 893 -8.68 -37.92 -16.80
N GLY A 894 -8.74 -38.39 -15.56
CA GLY A 894 -9.54 -37.77 -14.50
C GLY A 894 -8.77 -36.64 -13.83
N ALA A 895 -9.42 -35.52 -13.56
CA ALA A 895 -8.84 -34.37 -12.87
C ALA A 895 -9.75 -33.87 -11.73
N ASN A 896 -9.14 -33.23 -10.74
CA ASN A 896 -9.85 -32.72 -9.55
C ASN A 896 -10.60 -31.40 -9.78
N ASP A 897 -10.78 -31.00 -11.04
CA ASP A 897 -11.82 -30.06 -11.42
C ASP A 897 -13.21 -30.74 -11.56
N GLY A 898 -13.28 -32.05 -11.29
CA GLY A 898 -14.50 -32.85 -11.28
C GLY A 898 -14.82 -33.51 -12.62
N MET A 899 -13.87 -33.52 -13.56
CA MET A 899 -14.08 -33.97 -14.93
C MET A 899 -13.19 -35.16 -15.31
N LEU A 900 -13.75 -36.05 -16.12
CA LEU A 900 -12.99 -36.91 -17.02
C LEU A 900 -12.77 -36.15 -18.33
N HIS A 901 -11.52 -35.88 -18.68
CA HIS A 901 -11.13 -35.20 -19.91
C HIS A 901 -10.73 -36.19 -21.00
N ALA A 902 -11.04 -35.86 -22.25
CA ALA A 902 -10.56 -36.55 -23.44
C ALA A 902 -9.75 -35.59 -24.31
N PHE A 903 -8.47 -35.89 -24.53
CA PHE A 903 -7.55 -35.08 -25.33
C PHE A 903 -7.17 -35.79 -26.62
N CYS A 904 -7.11 -35.04 -27.72
CA CYS A 904 -6.55 -35.53 -28.96
C CYS A 904 -5.04 -35.74 -28.80
N ALA A 905 -4.55 -36.93 -29.11
CA ALA A 905 -3.14 -37.30 -28.93
C ALA A 905 -2.48 -37.79 -30.22
N GLU A 906 -3.16 -37.62 -31.35
CA GLU A 906 -2.62 -37.92 -32.67
C GLU A 906 -1.60 -36.85 -33.07
N ASP A 907 -0.42 -37.26 -33.56
CA ASP A 907 0.68 -36.33 -33.85
C ASP A 907 0.31 -35.28 -34.93
N ASP A 908 -0.56 -35.65 -35.88
CA ASP A 908 -1.07 -34.80 -36.98
C ASP A 908 -2.47 -34.19 -36.69
N GLY A 909 -2.97 -34.34 -35.47
CA GLY A 909 -4.34 -33.97 -35.10
C GLY A 909 -5.37 -35.07 -35.41
N CYS A 910 -6.55 -34.96 -34.81
CA CYS A 910 -7.60 -35.98 -34.90
C CYS A 910 -8.51 -35.75 -36.11
N ASP A 911 -9.13 -36.81 -36.62
CA ASP A 911 -10.01 -36.80 -37.81
C ASP A 911 -11.20 -35.82 -37.69
N ASN A 912 -11.59 -35.48 -36.46
CA ASN A 912 -12.64 -34.49 -36.18
C ASN A 912 -12.17 -33.02 -36.34
N GLY A 913 -10.92 -32.79 -36.74
CA GLY A 913 -10.30 -31.48 -36.95
C GLY A 913 -9.67 -30.87 -35.70
N ALA A 914 -9.66 -31.58 -34.56
CA ALA A 914 -9.00 -31.11 -33.34
C ALA A 914 -7.48 -31.21 -33.46
N ALA A 915 -6.79 -30.17 -32.99
CA ALA A 915 -5.34 -30.17 -32.97
C ALA A 915 -4.79 -31.16 -31.94
N LYS A 916 -3.52 -31.54 -32.09
CA LYS A 916 -2.80 -32.34 -31.10
C LYS A 916 -2.80 -31.63 -29.73
N GLY A 917 -3.12 -32.37 -28.68
CA GLY A 917 -3.26 -31.88 -27.30
C GLY A 917 -4.59 -31.16 -27.01
N GLU A 918 -5.45 -30.97 -28.02
CA GLU A 918 -6.71 -30.26 -27.84
C GLU A 918 -7.76 -31.10 -27.09
N GLU A 919 -8.46 -30.47 -26.15
CA GLU A 919 -9.58 -31.06 -25.42
C GLU A 919 -10.78 -31.31 -26.36
N LEU A 920 -11.16 -32.58 -26.52
CA LEU A 920 -12.26 -33.03 -27.37
C LEU A 920 -13.62 -32.90 -26.68
N TRP A 921 -13.73 -33.47 -25.47
CA TRP A 921 -14.93 -33.44 -24.64
C TRP A 921 -14.59 -33.80 -23.20
N ASN A 922 -15.49 -33.43 -22.28
CA ASN A 922 -15.38 -33.75 -20.86
C ASN A 922 -16.68 -34.34 -20.32
N TYR A 923 -16.56 -35.15 -19.28
CA TYR A 923 -17.69 -35.71 -18.57
C TYR A 923 -17.60 -35.46 -17.07
N ILE A 924 -18.65 -34.89 -16.48
CA ILE A 924 -18.80 -34.73 -15.04
C ILE A 924 -19.72 -35.86 -14.54
N PRO A 925 -19.24 -36.73 -13.63
CA PRO A 925 -20.11 -37.73 -13.01
C PRO A 925 -21.22 -37.09 -12.17
N TYR A 926 -22.42 -37.65 -12.23
CA TYR A 926 -23.58 -37.18 -11.47
C TYR A 926 -23.30 -36.97 -9.97
N ASN A 927 -22.57 -37.90 -9.34
CA ASN A 927 -22.22 -37.84 -7.92
C ASN A 927 -21.23 -36.71 -7.57
N VAL A 928 -20.55 -36.13 -8.56
CA VAL A 928 -19.57 -35.04 -8.40
C VAL A 928 -20.23 -33.67 -8.50
N LEU A 929 -21.36 -33.54 -9.20
CA LEU A 929 -22.11 -32.28 -9.35
C LEU A 929 -22.31 -31.51 -8.03
N PRO A 930 -22.73 -32.12 -6.90
CA PRO A 930 -22.95 -31.38 -5.66
C PRO A 930 -21.67 -30.82 -5.03
N HIS A 931 -20.50 -31.34 -5.40
CA HIS A 931 -19.21 -30.95 -4.85
C HIS A 931 -18.54 -29.83 -5.66
N LEU A 932 -19.01 -29.54 -6.88
CA LEU A 932 -18.46 -28.47 -7.73
C LEU A 932 -18.62 -27.07 -7.10
N LYS A 933 -19.58 -26.92 -6.18
CA LYS A 933 -19.73 -25.70 -5.38
C LYS A 933 -18.52 -25.43 -4.48
N TRP A 934 -17.83 -26.46 -4.00
CA TRP A 934 -16.62 -26.26 -3.17
C TRP A 934 -15.44 -25.81 -4.01
N LEU A 935 -15.35 -26.24 -5.27
CA LEU A 935 -14.29 -25.81 -6.19
C LEU A 935 -14.29 -24.28 -6.41
N THR A 936 -15.44 -23.61 -6.20
CA THR A 936 -15.57 -22.16 -6.32
C THR A 936 -15.07 -21.37 -5.10
N ASP A 937 -14.82 -22.03 -3.96
CA ASP A 937 -14.46 -21.39 -2.69
C ASP A 937 -13.08 -20.72 -2.78
N THR A 938 -12.98 -19.46 -2.33
CA THR A 938 -11.72 -18.70 -2.34
C THR A 938 -10.64 -19.33 -1.48
N ASN A 939 -11.03 -20.10 -0.46
CA ASN A 939 -10.13 -20.83 0.44
C ASN A 939 -10.08 -22.33 0.10
N TYR A 940 -10.30 -22.71 -1.17
CA TYR A 940 -10.26 -24.11 -1.58
C TYR A 940 -8.91 -24.79 -1.25
N SER A 941 -8.99 -25.76 -0.37
CA SER A 941 -8.04 -26.83 -0.11
C SER A 941 -8.38 -28.04 -1.00
N HIS A 942 -7.39 -28.89 -1.28
CA HIS A 942 -7.57 -30.02 -2.19
C HIS A 942 -8.59 -31.05 -1.70
N VAL A 943 -9.47 -31.43 -2.64
CA VAL A 943 -10.48 -32.47 -2.49
C VAL A 943 -10.36 -33.43 -3.68
N TYR A 944 -10.34 -34.74 -3.41
CA TYR A 944 -10.34 -35.76 -4.47
C TYR A 944 -11.73 -35.86 -5.10
N TYR A 945 -11.85 -35.57 -6.41
CA TYR A 945 -13.11 -35.62 -7.14
C TYR A 945 -13.23 -36.82 -8.10
N VAL A 946 -12.26 -37.01 -9.01
CA VAL A 946 -12.33 -37.98 -10.13
C VAL A 946 -11.07 -38.83 -10.26
#